data_AF-A0A0H3XH80-F1
#
_entry.id   AF-A0A0H3XH80-F1
#
_cell.length_a   1.000
_cell.length_b   1.000
_cell.length_c   1.000
_cell.angle_alpha   90.00
_cell.angle_beta   90.00
_cell.angle_gamma   90.00
#
_symmetry.space_group_name_H-M   'P 1'
#
loop_
_entity.id
_entity.type
_entity.pdbx_description
1 polymer ?
#
loop_
_entity_poly.entity_id
_entity_poly.type
_entity_poly.pdbx_seq_one_letter_code
_entity_poly.pdbx_strand_id
1 'polypeptide(L)'
;MEEKKLYTSLKQYQNRFLRQKAIGNLFFTKNSTATNRSIIDLYQLLFTNFAEPQQEFQNFLTGSALKLKEINAYSIPNIDLHLKVLYSSEDDKVFMHKYRELSTKSNIFKVKPIFEEIIKFYKRKNKDNPEDLVNKTIKFLNSYFAEQFDNLKIIVKDSENELSEKGNNVFYLGYPYIEGFLETEEVFRGPLLLWPIVVDNNDKVKREMTLRIETTNVIINPMIKLRQLAARKINLDLVNFDPLDDEEDVNKIEKALTELSEIGLTVKNNNPTVVSQTSIITNFSLPLKAYNKEQAASELKNKYNFNESAILCAAFIGIYKTTNTALFSDYNKILDNTNLGELNDLFFQILNEYEDSKEKRIEFEKSFREQDVIAISELDFYQKLAIKKAMNSNLIIEGPPGTGKSQTITNLIVNDIYRGDNVLLCAEKKTALEVVYNNMKKFQKYCLFIDDMNNKSFVFSQIKAAIDSSLNTVVSEKQKISNDEMDYYFDKIREYRQLIEEEKTQNYTLYKNDLKDINNYLDPNYYERLNQYAIFSLALESFTEGVEKIYANLDDIIKIKEFKQKFAVLIELHYKKINFLKLSKLLTKIKDKKLDYLIYNMLAKGEIKPKINLTKDYDDYVNFLSEASSKITKLKTELESLDEFLAGLVLLKLETNFDPIITDNYPFIDFLLESQLAKDHLIILYKWIYIKNFENNNEDMIGIANSVWHKEIKEIEIKSINVAIDQLDNNLAIDIREKIQSLGPEIQDQIMMLKKVVNNNSRKSLKFIFSNYPLAIHTLFPVLMTTPDSAAILLETKPNLFNQVIFDEASQLFVEKTIPIIYWGQRIVVAGDSKQLRPTNFFGIKNTGEEETEDFNDNLEAESLLDFVNGKIPSRMLRYHYRSVHKELINFSNTGFYTDQLFTNSNTKLSTIPIEEIYLPEGKFINRQNRPEAEAVVNKIEEILETRKHNETIGVITFNVKQSVLIQSLLDKRAQNNKKLADELNRIVDRKNYSIFVKNLENVQGDERDIILFSFGFAKNENGVFRNYFGPLSDRGGENRLNVAITRAKRKIYLVKSIKSYDISKDSKNKGPKFLHYYLKYVEALNNPNIEPELRDDFLDNVLGELRNEETGNNVIESEVVEVKTTNPEFQAEVLVALDQLIQENGYGKRFQIKQQIKVDNYLIDIGIYDKKEQKFVLGIEIDGEHYNKILAQKEYDFYRQKYLEVRNWEIYRIPLLKWEVNREKVLRDIALKMEGVK
;
A
#
# COMPACT_ATOMS: atom_id res chain seq x y z
N MET A 1 14.49 17.40 30.07
CA MET A 1 15.25 17.73 28.84
C MET A 1 14.42 17.44 27.59
N GLU A 2 13.66 16.34 27.59
CA GLU A 2 12.80 15.89 26.49
C GLU A 2 11.59 16.80 26.22
N GLU A 3 10.85 17.24 27.26
CA GLU A 3 9.76 18.24 27.10
C GLU A 3 10.22 19.54 26.43
N LYS A 4 11.43 20.00 26.77
CA LYS A 4 12.03 21.21 26.19
C LYS A 4 12.37 21.00 24.71
N LYS A 5 12.76 19.78 24.30
CA LYS A 5 12.97 19.42 22.90
C LYS A 5 11.64 19.41 22.14
N LEU A 6 10.61 18.75 22.68
CA LEU A 6 9.26 18.69 22.10
C LEU A 6 8.68 20.09 21.89
N TYR A 7 8.70 20.96 22.92
CA TYR A 7 8.25 22.34 22.82
C TYR A 7 8.98 23.11 21.70
N THR A 8 10.31 22.94 21.62
CA THR A 8 11.13 23.61 20.60
C THR A 8 10.76 23.13 19.20
N SER A 9 10.57 21.83 18.99
CA SER A 9 10.16 21.25 17.70
C SER A 9 8.75 21.70 17.30
N LEU A 10 7.77 21.67 18.21
CA LEU A 10 6.41 22.16 17.95
C LEU A 10 6.41 23.63 17.53
N LYS A 11 7.20 24.47 18.21
CA LYS A 11 7.35 25.89 17.87
C LYS A 11 8.03 26.11 16.52
N GLN A 12 8.97 25.24 16.13
CA GLN A 12 9.58 25.27 14.80
C GLN A 12 8.57 24.94 13.70
N TYR A 13 7.74 23.90 13.86
CA TYR A 13 6.68 23.56 12.91
C TYR A 13 5.58 24.62 12.84
N GLN A 14 5.18 25.19 13.98
CA GLN A 14 4.26 26.33 14.03
C GLN A 14 4.81 27.55 13.24
N ASN A 15 6.10 27.87 13.41
CA ASN A 15 6.74 28.95 12.66
C ASN A 15 6.84 28.63 11.16
N ARG A 16 7.09 27.38 10.79
CA ARG A 16 7.08 26.92 9.39
C ARG A 16 5.70 27.10 8.75
N PHE A 17 4.62 26.80 9.48
CA PHE A 17 3.24 27.05 9.04
C PHE A 17 3.00 28.54 8.70
N LEU A 18 3.45 29.47 9.55
CA LEU A 18 3.35 30.92 9.31
C LEU A 18 4.23 31.41 8.15
N ARG A 19 5.34 30.71 7.89
CA ARG A 19 6.32 31.07 6.85
C ARG A 19 5.99 30.47 5.48
N GLN A 20 5.06 29.52 5.37
CA GLN A 20 4.62 29.00 4.07
C GLN A 20 4.17 30.19 3.21
N LYS A 21 4.90 30.45 2.12
CA LYS A 21 4.58 31.49 1.13
C LYS A 21 3.32 31.06 0.36
N ALA A 22 2.15 31.16 0.98
CA ALA A 22 0.89 31.04 0.25
C ALA A 22 0.80 32.19 -0.77
N ILE A 23 0.23 31.94 -1.95
CA ILE A 23 -0.15 33.02 -2.87
C ILE A 23 -1.25 33.83 -2.19
N GLY A 24 -0.78 34.80 -1.45
CA GLY A 24 -1.42 35.96 -0.85
C GLY A 24 -0.28 36.86 -0.42
N ASN A 25 0.79 36.87 -1.24
CA ASN A 25 2.01 37.59 -0.95
C ASN A 25 1.60 39.02 -0.73
N LEU A 26 1.70 39.42 0.53
CA LEU A 26 1.72 40.79 0.98
C LEU A 26 2.88 41.58 0.34
N PHE A 27 3.50 41.12 -0.77
CA PHE A 27 4.43 41.76 -1.72
C PHE A 27 5.02 40.74 -2.72
N PHE A 28 5.29 40.96 -4.00
CA PHE A 28 5.19 42.11 -4.89
C PHE A 28 4.86 41.61 -6.31
N THR A 29 4.16 42.45 -7.05
CA THR A 29 4.17 42.52 -8.51
C THR A 29 5.60 42.70 -9.03
N LYS A 30 6.34 41.62 -9.30
CA LYS A 30 7.36 41.68 -10.36
C LYS A 30 6.57 41.63 -11.67
N ASN A 31 6.55 42.76 -12.39
CA ASN A 31 6.33 42.73 -13.84
C ASN A 31 7.49 41.94 -14.45
N SER A 32 7.36 40.63 -14.48
CA SER A 32 7.90 39.86 -15.56
C SER A 32 6.68 39.51 -16.39
N THR A 33 6.67 40.01 -17.61
CA THR A 33 5.77 39.64 -18.70
C THR A 33 5.85 38.14 -19.05
N ALA A 34 6.25 37.26 -18.11
CA ALA A 34 6.46 35.84 -18.33
C ALA A 34 6.30 34.90 -17.10
N THR A 35 6.13 35.35 -15.84
CA THR A 35 6.34 34.41 -14.70
C THR A 35 5.35 34.33 -13.52
N ASN A 36 4.39 35.24 -13.31
CA ASN A 36 3.35 35.01 -12.29
C ASN A 36 2.08 34.43 -12.94
N ARG A 37 2.02 33.10 -13.03
CA ARG A 37 0.94 32.35 -13.72
C ARG A 37 -0.38 32.27 -12.95
N SER A 38 -0.46 32.82 -11.74
CA SER A 38 -1.57 32.55 -10.82
C SER A 38 -2.63 33.64 -10.73
N ILE A 39 -2.35 34.86 -11.19
CA ILE A 39 -3.29 36.00 -11.15
C ILE A 39 -3.21 36.81 -12.43
N ILE A 40 -4.35 37.36 -12.88
CA ILE A 40 -4.48 38.25 -14.04
C ILE A 40 -5.10 39.56 -13.59
N ASP A 41 -4.57 40.65 -14.13
CA ASP A 41 -5.12 41.99 -13.95
C ASP A 41 -6.48 42.09 -14.65
N LEU A 42 -7.56 42.16 -13.87
CA LEU A 42 -8.92 42.22 -14.42
C LEU A 42 -9.12 43.49 -15.25
N TYR A 43 -8.39 44.56 -14.95
CA TYR A 43 -8.41 45.79 -15.75
C TYR A 43 -8.07 45.52 -17.20
N GLN A 44 -7.00 44.76 -17.44
CA GLN A 44 -6.52 44.50 -18.79
C GLN A 44 -7.54 43.68 -19.56
N LEU A 45 -8.14 42.65 -18.93
CA LEU A 45 -9.17 41.83 -19.55
C LEU A 45 -10.43 42.64 -19.89
N LEU A 46 -10.88 43.52 -18.98
CA LEU A 46 -12.08 44.32 -19.20
C LEU A 46 -11.87 45.36 -20.31
N PHE A 47 -10.74 46.07 -20.31
CA PHE A 47 -10.45 47.12 -21.29
C PHE A 47 -10.19 46.57 -22.69
N THR A 48 -9.83 45.29 -22.81
CA THR A 48 -9.75 44.62 -24.11
C THR A 48 -11.11 44.11 -24.58
N ASN A 49 -11.95 43.56 -23.69
CA ASN A 49 -13.21 42.88 -24.06
C ASN A 49 -14.43 43.80 -24.21
N PHE A 50 -14.47 44.94 -23.50
CA PHE A 50 -15.70 45.72 -23.36
C PHE A 50 -15.52 47.21 -23.71
N ALA A 51 -16.57 47.81 -24.28
CA ALA A 51 -16.64 49.24 -24.56
C ALA A 51 -16.79 50.07 -23.27
N GLU A 52 -17.54 49.57 -22.29
CA GLU A 52 -17.81 50.22 -20.99
C GLU A 52 -17.29 49.36 -19.82
N PRO A 53 -15.96 49.23 -19.66
CA PRO A 53 -15.35 48.31 -18.69
C PRO A 53 -15.71 48.60 -17.23
N GLN A 54 -16.03 49.85 -16.89
CA GLN A 54 -16.42 50.25 -15.53
C GLN A 54 -17.81 49.72 -15.16
N GLN A 55 -18.77 49.79 -16.08
CA GLN A 55 -20.12 49.29 -15.85
C GLN A 55 -20.13 47.76 -15.75
N GLU A 56 -19.36 47.08 -16.60
CA GLU A 56 -19.21 45.62 -16.54
C GLU A 56 -18.59 45.15 -15.22
N PHE A 57 -17.60 45.87 -14.68
CA PHE A 57 -17.02 45.55 -13.37
C PHE A 57 -18.05 45.69 -12.23
N GLN A 58 -18.88 46.73 -12.27
CA GLN A 58 -19.95 46.92 -11.28
C GLN A 58 -21.01 45.82 -11.34
N ASN A 59 -21.45 45.47 -12.55
CA ASN A 59 -22.38 44.37 -12.76
C ASN A 59 -21.78 43.06 -12.25
N PHE A 60 -20.48 42.83 -12.49
CA PHE A 60 -19.78 41.64 -12.02
C PHE A 60 -19.74 41.56 -10.48
N LEU A 61 -19.41 42.66 -9.79
CA LEU A 61 -19.41 42.74 -8.32
C LEU A 61 -20.79 42.51 -7.69
N THR A 62 -21.88 42.83 -8.39
CA THR A 62 -23.25 42.57 -7.93
C THR A 62 -23.76 41.17 -8.29
N GLY A 63 -22.89 40.29 -8.82
CA GLY A 63 -23.20 38.89 -9.13
C GLY A 63 -23.66 38.64 -10.57
N SER A 64 -23.60 39.64 -11.47
CA SER A 64 -23.90 39.44 -12.89
C SER A 64 -22.79 38.64 -13.58
N ALA A 65 -23.15 37.87 -14.61
CA ALA A 65 -22.21 37.03 -15.33
C ALA A 65 -21.32 37.85 -16.29
N LEU A 66 -19.99 37.76 -16.13
CA LEU A 66 -18.99 38.39 -16.99
C LEU A 66 -18.58 37.43 -18.12
N LYS A 67 -18.90 37.78 -19.37
CA LYS A 67 -18.61 36.96 -20.56
C LYS A 67 -17.35 37.42 -21.28
N LEU A 68 -16.24 36.68 -21.10
CA LEU A 68 -14.95 36.97 -21.72
C LEU A 68 -14.77 36.16 -23.00
N LYS A 69 -14.26 36.78 -24.07
CA LYS A 69 -14.00 36.12 -25.35
C LYS A 69 -12.52 36.19 -25.72
N GLU A 70 -12.03 35.21 -26.46
CA GLU A 70 -10.69 35.32 -27.07
C GLU A 70 -10.72 36.37 -28.19
N ILE A 71 -10.08 37.52 -27.95
CA ILE A 71 -10.07 38.66 -28.86
C ILE A 71 -8.95 38.51 -29.88
N ASN A 72 -9.22 38.91 -31.12
CA ASN A 72 -8.22 39.10 -32.17
C ASN A 72 -8.06 40.60 -32.44
N ALA A 73 -6.87 41.07 -32.79
CA ALA A 73 -6.62 42.43 -33.25
C ALA A 73 -7.65 42.88 -34.31
N TYR A 74 -8.00 42.02 -35.28
CA TYR A 74 -8.97 42.32 -36.33
C TYR A 74 -10.41 42.50 -35.84
N SER A 75 -10.72 42.08 -34.61
CA SER A 75 -12.05 42.32 -34.00
C SER A 75 -12.20 43.73 -33.45
N ILE A 76 -11.11 44.52 -33.40
CA ILE A 76 -11.13 45.91 -32.93
C ILE A 76 -11.45 46.83 -34.11
N PRO A 77 -12.53 47.64 -34.02
CA PRO A 77 -12.91 48.54 -35.10
C PRO A 77 -11.77 49.50 -35.49
N ASN A 78 -11.46 49.55 -36.79
CA ASN A 78 -10.49 50.48 -37.40
C ASN A 78 -9.07 50.44 -36.82
N ILE A 79 -8.65 49.34 -36.18
CA ILE A 79 -7.32 49.24 -35.54
C ILE A 79 -6.17 49.54 -36.51
N ASP A 80 -6.24 49.02 -37.74
CA ASP A 80 -5.22 49.25 -38.77
C ASP A 80 -5.12 50.73 -39.14
N LEU A 81 -6.27 51.40 -39.27
CA LEU A 81 -6.34 52.83 -39.58
C LEU A 81 -5.77 53.67 -38.43
N HIS A 82 -6.12 53.33 -37.18
CA HIS A 82 -5.60 53.99 -35.99
C HIS A 82 -4.08 53.85 -35.87
N LEU A 83 -3.55 52.65 -36.11
CA LEU A 83 -2.10 52.39 -36.10
C LEU A 83 -1.37 53.13 -37.24
N LYS A 84 -1.94 53.17 -38.45
CA LYS A 84 -1.41 53.98 -39.57
C LYS A 84 -1.36 55.48 -39.22
N VAL A 85 -2.39 56.00 -38.55
CA VAL A 85 -2.45 57.41 -38.10
C VAL A 85 -1.40 57.69 -37.01
N LEU A 86 -1.14 56.74 -36.11
CA LEU A 86 -0.09 56.85 -35.09
C LEU A 86 1.31 56.83 -35.70
N TYR A 87 1.62 55.84 -36.54
CA TYR A 87 2.95 55.66 -37.11
C TYR A 87 3.30 56.70 -38.20
N SER A 88 2.32 57.42 -38.74
CA SER A 88 2.53 58.58 -39.64
C SER A 88 2.88 59.89 -38.91
N SER A 89 3.06 59.88 -37.59
CA SER A 89 3.37 61.09 -36.82
C SER A 89 4.82 61.57 -37.02
N GLU A 90 4.97 62.84 -37.41
CA GLU A 90 6.26 63.46 -37.74
C GLU A 90 7.21 63.55 -36.52
N ASP A 91 6.69 63.89 -35.34
CA ASP A 91 7.45 63.99 -34.09
C ASP A 91 6.75 63.34 -32.88
N ASP A 92 7.47 63.25 -31.76
CA ASP A 92 7.00 62.65 -30.50
C ASP A 92 5.80 63.41 -29.90
N LYS A 93 5.71 64.73 -30.08
CA LYS A 93 4.60 65.54 -29.54
C LYS A 93 3.30 65.25 -30.30
N VAL A 94 3.37 65.19 -31.63
CA VAL A 94 2.24 64.83 -32.52
C VAL A 94 1.81 63.40 -32.26
N PHE A 95 2.75 62.47 -32.09
CA PHE A 95 2.44 61.09 -31.73
C PHE A 95 1.68 61.01 -30.40
N MET A 96 2.19 61.65 -29.35
CA MET A 96 1.55 61.63 -28.03
C MET A 96 0.18 62.33 -28.04
N HIS A 97 -0.01 63.37 -28.85
CA HIS A 97 -1.31 64.02 -29.03
C HIS A 97 -2.32 63.07 -29.70
N LYS A 98 -1.96 62.47 -30.84
CA LYS A 98 -2.83 61.51 -31.56
C LYS A 98 -3.10 60.25 -30.72
N TYR A 99 -2.12 59.78 -29.96
CA TYR A 99 -2.29 58.65 -29.04
C TYR A 99 -3.30 58.97 -27.94
N ARG A 100 -3.20 60.15 -27.32
CA ARG A 100 -4.20 60.61 -26.34
C ARG A 100 -5.59 60.69 -26.97
N GLU A 101 -5.72 61.23 -28.17
CA GLU A 101 -7.00 61.30 -28.88
C GLU A 101 -7.59 59.89 -29.11
N LEU A 102 -6.79 58.95 -29.61
CA LEU A 102 -7.20 57.56 -29.82
C LEU A 102 -7.54 56.84 -28.52
N SER A 103 -6.83 57.15 -27.43
CA SER A 103 -7.14 56.60 -26.10
C SER A 103 -8.50 57.04 -25.57
N THR A 104 -9.07 58.14 -26.06
CA THR A 104 -10.46 58.52 -25.71
C THR A 104 -11.49 57.75 -26.53
N LYS A 105 -11.13 57.31 -27.75
CA LYS A 105 -12.01 56.60 -28.69
C LYS A 105 -11.98 55.08 -28.53
N SER A 106 -10.87 54.51 -28.06
CA SER A 106 -10.72 53.06 -27.86
C SER A 106 -9.94 52.75 -26.59
N ASN A 107 -10.53 51.90 -25.75
CA ASN A 107 -9.98 51.50 -24.46
C ASN A 107 -8.68 50.70 -24.58
N ILE A 108 -8.41 50.07 -25.72
CA ILE A 108 -7.17 49.29 -25.93
C ILE A 108 -5.91 50.17 -25.78
N PHE A 109 -5.96 51.42 -26.21
CA PHE A 109 -4.84 52.37 -26.08
C PHE A 109 -4.67 52.89 -24.65
N LYS A 110 -5.51 52.46 -23.69
CA LYS A 110 -5.31 52.71 -22.25
C LYS A 110 -4.53 51.57 -21.58
N VAL A 111 -4.33 50.45 -22.26
CA VAL A 111 -3.62 49.27 -21.74
C VAL A 111 -2.11 49.51 -21.80
N LYS A 112 -1.46 49.59 -20.64
CA LYS A 112 -0.05 49.99 -20.51
C LYS A 112 0.95 49.12 -21.30
N PRO A 113 0.92 47.78 -21.27
CA PRO A 113 1.82 46.96 -22.10
C PRO A 113 1.69 47.24 -23.60
N ILE A 114 0.46 47.51 -24.07
CA ILE A 114 0.19 47.84 -25.46
C ILE A 114 0.77 49.21 -25.81
N PHE A 115 0.60 50.20 -24.94
CA PHE A 115 1.23 51.51 -25.09
C PHE A 115 2.75 51.44 -25.19
N GLU A 116 3.39 50.70 -24.27
CA GLU A 116 4.85 50.56 -24.22
C GLU A 116 5.40 49.91 -25.50
N GLU A 117 4.74 48.86 -26.00
CA GLU A 117 5.17 48.20 -27.24
C GLU A 117 4.90 49.05 -28.49
N ILE A 118 3.76 49.77 -28.56
CA ILE A 118 3.50 50.73 -29.64
C ILE A 118 4.56 51.83 -29.67
N ILE A 119 4.95 52.39 -28.51
CA ILE A 119 6.06 53.36 -28.45
C ILE A 119 7.36 52.75 -28.95
N LYS A 120 7.66 51.52 -28.54
CA LYS A 120 8.88 50.81 -28.94
C LYS A 120 8.94 50.58 -30.45
N PHE A 121 7.81 50.25 -31.09
CA PHE A 121 7.71 50.18 -32.54
C PHE A 121 7.78 51.55 -33.21
N TYR A 122 7.13 52.58 -32.64
CA TYR A 122 7.21 53.95 -33.15
C TYR A 122 8.64 54.48 -33.17
N LYS A 123 9.45 54.20 -32.12
CA LYS A 123 10.87 54.56 -32.08
C LYS A 123 11.71 53.91 -33.18
N ARG A 124 11.19 52.92 -33.90
CA ARG A 124 11.83 52.26 -35.05
C ARG A 124 11.35 52.80 -36.41
N LYS A 125 10.53 53.85 -36.45
CA LYS A 125 9.94 54.44 -37.67
C LYS A 125 10.92 54.83 -38.80
N ASN A 126 12.18 55.11 -38.46
CA ASN A 126 13.21 55.47 -39.45
C ASN A 126 13.86 54.24 -40.14
N LYS A 127 13.56 53.02 -39.67
CA LYS A 127 14.13 51.76 -40.19
C LYS A 127 13.11 50.87 -40.89
N ASP A 128 11.84 50.94 -40.50
CA ASP A 128 10.77 50.09 -41.01
C ASP A 128 9.67 50.94 -41.70
N ASN A 129 9.08 50.45 -42.78
CA ASN A 129 7.92 51.09 -43.44
C ASN A 129 6.72 51.14 -42.46
N PRO A 130 5.95 52.24 -42.40
CA PRO A 130 4.70 52.32 -41.62
C PRO A 130 3.78 51.09 -41.74
N GLU A 131 3.66 50.48 -42.92
CA GLU A 131 2.82 49.28 -43.11
C GLU A 131 3.41 48.03 -42.42
N ASP A 132 4.73 47.90 -42.38
CA ASP A 132 5.42 46.82 -41.65
C ASP A 132 5.29 47.00 -40.13
N LEU A 133 5.34 48.24 -39.63
CA LEU A 133 5.09 48.54 -38.22
C LEU A 133 3.66 48.20 -37.78
N VAL A 134 2.67 48.47 -38.64
CA VAL A 134 1.27 48.08 -38.41
C VAL A 134 1.18 46.56 -38.32
N ASN A 135 1.73 45.82 -39.29
CA ASN A 135 1.72 44.34 -39.28
C ASN A 135 2.43 43.74 -38.05
N LYS A 136 3.59 44.30 -37.66
CA LYS A 136 4.30 43.92 -36.43
C LYS A 136 3.46 44.16 -35.18
N THR A 137 2.74 45.28 -35.12
CA THR A 137 1.85 45.62 -34.00
C THR A 137 0.65 44.70 -33.94
N ILE A 138 -0.01 44.41 -35.07
CA ILE A 138 -1.13 43.47 -35.14
C ILE A 138 -0.70 42.08 -34.70
N LYS A 139 0.47 41.61 -35.17
CA LYS A 139 1.04 40.32 -34.77
C LYS A 139 1.30 40.28 -33.26
N PHE A 140 1.85 41.36 -32.70
CA PHE A 140 2.03 41.50 -31.26
C PHE A 140 0.70 41.46 -30.50
N LEU A 141 -0.31 42.24 -30.93
CA LEU A 141 -1.64 42.27 -30.31
C LEU A 141 -2.30 40.88 -30.31
N ASN A 142 -2.24 40.16 -31.43
CA ASN A 142 -2.77 38.80 -31.52
C ASN A 142 -2.04 37.83 -30.59
N SER A 143 -0.72 37.90 -30.51
CA SER A 143 0.07 37.10 -29.57
C SER A 143 -0.27 37.45 -28.12
N TYR A 144 -0.44 38.74 -27.81
CA TYR A 144 -0.74 39.24 -26.48
C TYR A 144 -2.12 38.79 -26.01
N PHE A 145 -3.16 38.93 -26.85
CA PHE A 145 -4.52 38.48 -26.49
C PHE A 145 -4.62 36.98 -26.31
N ALA A 146 -4.01 36.20 -27.21
CA ALA A 146 -3.96 34.75 -27.08
C ALA A 146 -3.27 34.34 -25.78
N GLU A 147 -2.14 34.97 -25.44
CA GLU A 147 -1.42 34.69 -24.19
C GLU A 147 -2.24 35.02 -22.93
N GLN A 148 -2.92 36.18 -22.89
CA GLN A 148 -3.77 36.55 -21.75
C GLN A 148 -4.94 35.57 -21.57
N PHE A 149 -5.59 35.16 -22.66
CA PHE A 149 -6.70 34.22 -22.61
C PHE A 149 -6.25 32.80 -22.26
N ASP A 150 -5.10 32.35 -22.79
CA ASP A 150 -4.50 31.07 -22.43
C ASP A 150 -4.06 31.03 -20.97
N ASN A 151 -3.53 32.14 -20.43
CA ASN A 151 -3.22 32.25 -19.00
C ASN A 151 -4.49 32.15 -18.15
N LEU A 152 -5.60 32.77 -18.56
CA LEU A 152 -6.87 32.66 -17.85
C LEU A 152 -7.39 31.21 -17.86
N LYS A 153 -7.29 30.52 -19.00
CA LYS A 153 -7.62 29.09 -19.09
C LYS A 153 -6.76 28.24 -18.16
N ILE A 154 -5.46 28.54 -18.06
CA ILE A 154 -4.56 27.84 -17.14
C ILE A 154 -5.02 28.06 -15.70
N ILE A 155 -5.27 29.31 -15.29
CA ILE A 155 -5.74 29.64 -13.94
C ILE A 155 -7.06 28.94 -13.62
N VAL A 156 -8.04 28.99 -14.54
CA VAL A 156 -9.33 28.34 -14.34
C VAL A 156 -9.16 26.84 -14.24
N LYS A 157 -8.41 26.22 -15.17
CA LYS A 157 -8.11 24.79 -15.13
C LYS A 157 -7.42 24.40 -13.81
N ASP A 158 -6.43 25.18 -13.37
CA ASP A 158 -5.70 24.92 -12.14
C ASP A 158 -6.61 25.10 -10.91
N SER A 159 -7.55 26.04 -10.93
CA SER A 159 -8.55 26.19 -9.88
C SER A 159 -9.61 25.09 -9.88
N GLU A 160 -10.08 24.64 -11.04
CA GLU A 160 -10.98 23.49 -11.18
C GLU A 160 -10.28 22.20 -10.72
N ASN A 161 -8.98 22.06 -11.00
CA ASN A 161 -8.16 20.97 -10.48
C ASN A 161 -8.02 21.04 -8.96
N GLU A 162 -7.69 22.18 -8.37
CA GLU A 162 -7.63 22.32 -6.90
C GLU A 162 -8.99 22.07 -6.23
N LEU A 163 -10.09 22.57 -6.82
CA LEU A 163 -11.44 22.31 -6.32
C LEU A 163 -11.81 20.82 -6.43
N SER A 164 -11.52 20.18 -7.56
CA SER A 164 -11.81 18.76 -7.75
C SER A 164 -10.91 17.84 -6.91
N GLU A 165 -9.64 18.21 -6.71
CA GLU A 165 -8.68 17.41 -5.96
C GLU A 165 -8.77 17.62 -4.45
N LYS A 166 -9.00 18.85 -3.97
CA LYS A 166 -8.97 19.19 -2.53
C LYS A 166 -10.31 19.67 -1.96
N GLY A 167 -11.33 19.86 -2.79
CA GLY A 167 -12.63 20.37 -2.34
C GLY A 167 -12.63 21.86 -2.00
N ASN A 168 -11.53 22.58 -2.22
CA ASN A 168 -11.41 23.99 -1.85
C ASN A 168 -11.50 24.90 -3.08
N ASN A 169 -12.47 25.83 -3.08
CA ASN A 169 -12.49 26.89 -4.09
C ASN A 169 -11.35 27.87 -3.81
N VAL A 170 -10.38 27.92 -4.71
CA VAL A 170 -9.24 28.84 -4.64
C VAL A 170 -9.34 29.97 -5.66
N PHE A 171 -10.41 30.01 -6.47
CA PHE A 171 -10.58 30.99 -7.52
C PHE A 171 -11.34 32.21 -6.99
N TYR A 172 -10.62 33.31 -6.84
CA TYR A 172 -11.17 34.53 -6.27
C TYR A 172 -10.88 35.74 -7.15
N LEU A 173 -11.77 36.73 -7.06
CA LEU A 173 -11.46 38.12 -7.34
C LEU A 173 -10.90 38.73 -6.04
N GLY A 174 -9.64 39.12 -6.05
CA GLY A 174 -9.08 39.92 -4.97
C GLY A 174 -9.43 41.39 -5.17
N TYR A 175 -10.28 41.96 -4.31
CA TYR A 175 -10.72 43.35 -4.41
C TYR A 175 -11.37 43.89 -3.12
N PRO A 176 -11.13 45.13 -2.67
CA PRO A 176 -10.07 46.03 -3.11
C PRO A 176 -8.70 45.57 -2.60
N TYR A 177 -7.62 46.18 -3.04
CA TYR A 177 -6.28 45.94 -2.48
C TYR A 177 -5.99 46.92 -1.33
N ILE A 178 -5.05 46.57 -0.46
CA ILE A 178 -4.58 47.39 0.64
C ILE A 178 -3.05 47.31 0.74
N GLU A 179 -2.38 48.41 1.08
CA GLU A 179 -0.94 48.47 1.33
C GLU A 179 -0.60 49.27 2.59
N GLY A 180 0.48 48.94 3.29
CA GLY A 180 0.84 49.59 4.55
C GLY A 180 2.04 49.00 5.27
N PHE A 181 2.22 49.32 6.55
CA PHE A 181 3.22 48.70 7.45
C PHE A 181 2.55 47.91 8.56
N LEU A 182 3.09 46.73 8.86
CA LEU A 182 2.81 45.97 10.07
C LEU A 182 3.63 46.53 11.25
N GLU A 183 3.37 46.00 12.45
CA GLU A 183 4.08 46.41 13.68
C GLU A 183 5.58 46.06 13.65
N THR A 184 5.97 45.02 12.92
CA THR A 184 7.36 44.55 12.76
C THR A 184 8.19 45.37 11.76
N GLU A 185 7.72 46.54 11.32
CA GLU A 185 8.25 47.32 10.19
C GLU A 185 8.20 46.60 8.83
N GLU A 186 7.60 45.42 8.79
CA GLU A 186 7.36 44.70 7.55
C GLU A 186 6.29 45.43 6.76
N VAL A 187 6.65 45.86 5.55
CA VAL A 187 5.70 46.52 4.67
C VAL A 187 4.75 45.42 4.13
N PHE A 188 3.56 45.79 3.64
CA PHE A 188 2.68 44.85 2.96
C PHE A 188 1.82 45.45 1.82
N ARG A 189 1.38 44.62 0.86
CA ARG A 189 0.37 44.92 -0.18
C ARG A 189 -0.36 43.64 -0.63
N GLY A 190 -1.68 43.59 -0.52
CA GLY A 190 -2.50 42.44 -0.95
C GLY A 190 -4.00 42.77 -1.03
N PRO A 191 -4.86 41.83 -1.49
CA PRO A 191 -6.30 42.04 -1.47
C PRO A 191 -6.83 42.11 -0.03
N LEU A 192 -7.78 43.00 0.22
CA LEU A 192 -8.52 43.10 1.48
C LEU A 192 -9.60 42.02 1.55
N LEU A 193 -10.42 41.89 0.51
CA LEU A 193 -11.44 40.85 0.38
C LEU A 193 -11.11 39.91 -0.78
N LEU A 194 -11.50 38.65 -0.61
CA LEU A 194 -11.48 37.63 -1.63
C LEU A 194 -12.94 37.24 -1.95
N TRP A 195 -13.36 37.53 -3.18
CA TRP A 195 -14.71 37.27 -3.67
C TRP A 195 -14.70 35.98 -4.49
N PRO A 196 -15.41 34.91 -4.08
CA PRO A 196 -15.36 33.64 -4.79
C PRO A 196 -15.88 33.78 -6.22
N ILE A 197 -15.22 33.13 -7.18
CA ILE A 197 -15.65 33.10 -8.58
C ILE A 197 -16.06 31.67 -8.94
N VAL A 198 -17.20 31.55 -9.63
CA VAL A 198 -17.69 30.33 -10.29
C VAL A 198 -17.61 30.52 -11.81
N VAL A 199 -17.28 29.42 -12.50
CA VAL A 199 -17.18 29.39 -13.96
C VAL A 199 -18.39 28.64 -14.53
N ASP A 200 -19.25 29.34 -15.26
CA ASP A 200 -20.42 28.76 -15.95
C ASP A 200 -19.96 28.16 -17.30
N ASN A 201 -19.30 27.00 -17.26
CA ASN A 201 -18.78 26.31 -18.45
C ASN A 201 -19.82 25.37 -19.09
N ASN A 202 -20.76 25.93 -19.86
CA ASN A 202 -21.70 25.12 -20.64
C ASN A 202 -21.12 24.56 -21.96
N ASP A 203 -19.87 24.87 -22.33
CA ASP A 203 -19.25 24.33 -23.55
C ASP A 203 -17.71 24.46 -23.50
N LYS A 204 -16.98 23.37 -23.21
CA LYS A 204 -15.49 23.33 -23.23
C LYS A 204 -14.88 23.65 -24.61
N VAL A 205 -15.72 23.67 -25.65
CA VAL A 205 -15.33 23.76 -27.06
C VAL A 205 -15.33 25.21 -27.58
N LYS A 206 -15.97 26.16 -26.87
CA LYS A 206 -16.07 27.57 -27.30
C LYS A 206 -14.92 28.42 -26.75
N ARG A 207 -14.41 29.36 -27.55
CA ARG A 207 -13.40 30.37 -27.15
C ARG A 207 -14.02 31.52 -26.34
N GLU A 208 -14.93 31.19 -25.43
CA GLU A 208 -15.66 32.12 -24.57
C GLU A 208 -15.75 31.51 -23.16
N MET A 209 -15.68 32.34 -22.14
CA MET A 209 -15.74 31.93 -20.74
C MET A 209 -16.68 32.85 -19.98
N THR A 210 -17.58 32.27 -19.18
CA THR A 210 -18.52 33.03 -18.36
C THR A 210 -18.13 32.90 -16.90
N LEU A 211 -17.79 34.02 -16.27
CA LEU A 211 -17.42 34.09 -14.85
C LEU A 211 -18.57 34.71 -14.05
N ARG A 212 -18.79 34.24 -12.82
CA ARG A 212 -19.76 34.82 -11.89
C ARG A 212 -19.16 34.94 -10.50
N ILE A 213 -19.38 36.06 -9.81
CA ILE A 213 -19.01 36.17 -8.40
C ILE A 213 -20.13 35.57 -7.54
N GLU A 214 -19.75 34.72 -6.59
CA GLU A 214 -20.64 34.37 -5.49
C GLU A 214 -20.64 35.54 -4.50
N THR A 215 -21.80 36.16 -4.33
CA THR A 215 -21.96 37.24 -3.34
C THR A 215 -21.90 36.69 -1.92
N THR A 216 -22.24 35.41 -1.73
CA THR A 216 -22.09 34.64 -0.49
C THR A 216 -20.64 34.20 -0.27
N ASN A 217 -20.25 33.94 0.97
CA ASN A 217 -18.93 33.40 1.33
C ASN A 217 -17.72 34.31 1.01
N VAL A 218 -17.90 35.63 0.97
CA VAL A 218 -16.79 36.58 0.82
C VAL A 218 -15.94 36.59 2.10
N ILE A 219 -14.63 36.46 1.96
CA ILE A 219 -13.71 36.38 3.12
C ILE A 219 -12.76 37.58 3.15
N ILE A 220 -12.53 38.10 4.36
CA ILE A 220 -11.44 39.05 4.61
C ILE A 220 -10.14 38.27 4.52
N ASN A 221 -9.18 38.77 3.74
CA ASN A 221 -7.91 38.08 3.50
C ASN A 221 -7.23 37.70 4.83
N PRO A 222 -7.22 36.40 5.19
CA PRO A 222 -6.77 35.95 6.51
C PRO A 222 -5.30 36.26 6.78
N MET A 223 -4.49 36.42 5.73
CA MET A 223 -3.06 36.67 5.86
C MET A 223 -2.73 38.03 6.47
N ILE A 224 -3.54 39.04 6.20
CA ILE A 224 -3.36 40.38 6.78
C ILE A 224 -3.59 40.30 8.29
N LYS A 225 -4.68 39.66 8.69
CA LYS A 225 -5.04 39.42 10.09
C LYS A 225 -3.96 38.59 10.80
N LEU A 226 -3.60 37.43 10.26
CA LEU A 226 -2.62 36.52 10.87
C LEU A 226 -1.26 37.17 11.08
N ARG A 227 -0.74 37.92 10.10
CA ARG A 227 0.57 38.58 10.25
C ARG A 227 0.55 39.69 11.28
N GLN A 228 -0.51 40.50 11.32
CA GLN A 228 -0.64 41.56 12.32
C GLN A 228 -0.79 40.99 13.74
N LEU A 229 -1.55 39.91 13.90
CA LEU A 229 -1.72 39.23 15.19
C LEU A 229 -0.42 38.55 15.66
N ALA A 230 0.30 37.90 14.74
CA ALA A 230 1.61 37.32 15.02
C ALA A 230 2.63 38.39 15.43
N ALA A 231 2.61 39.56 14.77
CA ALA A 231 3.45 40.70 15.12
C ALA A 231 3.17 41.21 16.54
N ARG A 232 1.90 41.20 16.95
CA ARG A 232 1.43 41.69 18.26
C ARG A 232 1.42 40.66 19.38
N LYS A 233 1.65 39.38 19.07
CA LYS A 233 1.51 38.25 20.02
C LYS A 233 0.12 38.18 20.68
N ILE A 234 -0.94 38.56 19.96
CA ILE A 234 -2.32 38.50 20.45
C ILE A 234 -2.86 37.07 20.25
N ASN A 235 -3.69 36.59 21.20
CA ASN A 235 -4.36 35.30 21.08
C ASN A 235 -5.41 35.33 19.95
N LEU A 236 -5.34 34.36 19.05
CA LEU A 236 -6.15 34.26 17.83
C LEU A 236 -7.60 33.85 18.08
N ASP A 237 -7.91 33.28 19.25
CA ASP A 237 -9.27 32.84 19.58
C ASP A 237 -10.29 34.01 19.61
N LEU A 238 -9.81 35.26 19.59
CA LEU A 238 -10.62 36.47 19.57
C LEU A 238 -10.98 36.96 18.16
N VAL A 239 -10.45 36.33 17.09
CA VAL A 239 -10.60 36.84 15.71
C VAL A 239 -11.36 35.86 14.83
N ASN A 240 -12.50 36.33 14.30
CA ASN A 240 -13.30 35.56 13.35
C ASN A 240 -12.65 35.57 11.95
N PHE A 241 -12.51 34.39 11.37
CA PHE A 241 -12.04 34.18 9.99
C PHE A 241 -13.11 33.54 9.10
N ASP A 242 -14.30 33.32 9.65
CA ASP A 242 -15.45 32.84 8.89
C ASP A 242 -15.81 33.88 7.80
N PRO A 243 -16.47 33.45 6.71
CA PRO A 243 -16.95 34.37 5.69
C PRO A 243 -17.91 35.41 6.27
N LEU A 244 -17.93 36.58 5.64
CA LEU A 244 -18.84 37.68 5.99
C LEU A 244 -20.29 37.22 5.79
N ASP A 245 -21.15 37.55 6.74
CA ASP A 245 -22.57 37.17 6.72
C ASP A 245 -23.35 38.14 5.83
N ASP A 246 -24.08 37.63 4.83
CA ASP A 246 -24.84 38.48 3.90
C ASP A 246 -26.03 39.20 4.54
N GLU A 247 -26.57 38.69 5.65
CA GLU A 247 -27.70 39.30 6.36
C GLU A 247 -27.23 40.37 7.37
N GLU A 248 -26.09 40.15 8.04
CA GLU A 248 -25.55 41.08 9.06
C GLU A 248 -24.56 42.10 8.47
N ASP A 249 -23.75 41.72 7.47
CA ASP A 249 -22.64 42.52 6.92
C ASP A 249 -22.98 43.12 5.55
N VAL A 250 -24.05 43.93 5.48
CA VAL A 250 -24.55 44.56 4.24
C VAL A 250 -23.44 45.32 3.48
N ASN A 251 -22.50 45.93 4.20
CA ASN A 251 -21.31 46.58 3.62
C ASN A 251 -20.01 45.85 3.98
N LYS A 252 -19.67 44.84 3.17
CA LYS A 252 -18.50 43.96 3.36
C LYS A 252 -17.17 44.69 3.50
N ILE A 253 -16.96 45.79 2.78
CA ILE A 253 -15.71 46.57 2.84
C ILE A 253 -15.60 47.27 4.19
N GLU A 254 -16.69 47.88 4.66
CA GLU A 254 -16.71 48.61 5.94
C GLU A 254 -16.48 47.67 7.12
N LYS A 255 -17.14 46.51 7.13
CA LYS A 255 -16.89 45.45 8.11
C LYS A 255 -15.42 45.05 8.14
N ALA A 256 -14.81 44.83 6.98
CA ALA A 256 -13.39 44.47 6.89
C ALA A 256 -12.46 45.55 7.45
N LEU A 257 -12.76 46.83 7.24
CA LEU A 257 -11.99 47.94 7.77
C LEU A 257 -12.12 48.05 9.30
N THR A 258 -13.31 47.82 9.83
CA THR A 258 -13.56 47.77 11.28
C THR A 258 -12.73 46.66 11.93
N GLU A 259 -12.75 45.44 11.38
CA GLU A 259 -11.96 44.33 11.92
C GLU A 259 -10.45 44.55 11.82
N LEU A 260 -9.96 45.21 10.78
CA LEU A 260 -8.55 45.63 10.72
C LEU A 260 -8.19 46.62 11.83
N SER A 261 -9.12 47.54 12.16
CA SER A 261 -8.89 48.49 13.25
C SER A 261 -8.88 47.82 14.63
N GLU A 262 -9.67 46.76 14.83
CA GLU A 262 -9.72 45.97 16.08
C GLU A 262 -8.39 45.24 16.34
N ILE A 263 -7.74 44.73 15.29
CA ILE A 263 -6.38 44.16 15.38
C ILE A 263 -5.28 45.24 15.36
N GLY A 264 -5.66 46.52 15.38
CA GLY A 264 -4.84 47.73 15.45
C GLY A 264 -4.03 48.05 14.20
N LEU A 265 -4.61 47.78 13.04
CA LEU A 265 -4.15 48.27 11.76
C LEU A 265 -5.06 49.42 11.30
N THR A 266 -4.53 50.62 11.25
CA THR A 266 -5.30 51.83 10.90
C THR A 266 -5.24 52.11 9.41
N VAL A 267 -6.39 52.46 8.81
CA VAL A 267 -6.46 52.82 7.39
C VAL A 267 -6.53 54.34 7.26
N LYS A 268 -5.51 54.94 6.64
CA LYS A 268 -5.44 56.39 6.38
C LYS A 268 -6.42 56.78 5.27
N ASN A 269 -7.39 57.63 5.61
CA ASN A 269 -8.36 58.22 4.67
C ASN A 269 -7.84 59.44 3.88
N ASN A 270 -6.58 59.86 4.06
CA ASN A 270 -6.10 61.20 3.67
C ASN A 270 -5.35 61.29 2.32
N ASN A 271 -5.57 60.38 1.37
CA ASN A 271 -5.06 60.56 0.00
C ASN A 271 -6.15 61.22 -0.87
N PRO A 272 -5.84 62.18 -1.76
CA PRO A 272 -6.82 62.81 -2.66
C PRO A 272 -7.43 61.83 -3.70
N THR A 273 -7.00 60.57 -3.70
CA THR A 273 -7.57 59.43 -4.42
C THR A 273 -8.45 58.51 -3.56
N VAL A 274 -8.68 58.84 -2.28
CA VAL A 274 -9.64 58.14 -1.41
C VAL A 274 -11.00 58.76 -1.65
N VAL A 275 -11.84 57.98 -2.31
CA VAL A 275 -13.16 58.38 -2.76
C VAL A 275 -14.20 57.91 -1.72
N SER A 276 -15.32 58.64 -1.57
CA SER A 276 -16.39 58.36 -0.59
C SER A 276 -16.96 56.93 -0.72
N GLN A 277 -17.86 56.45 0.16
CA GLN A 277 -18.42 55.09 0.11
C GLN A 277 -18.97 54.66 -1.28
N THR A 278 -19.56 55.57 -2.06
CA THR A 278 -19.99 55.35 -3.46
C THR A 278 -18.84 55.26 -4.48
N SER A 279 -17.67 55.68 -4.01
CA SER A 279 -16.39 55.91 -4.65
C SER A 279 -15.58 54.70 -5.08
N ILE A 280 -15.44 53.83 -4.08
CA ILE A 280 -14.65 52.60 -4.09
C ILE A 280 -15.35 51.54 -4.94
N ILE A 281 -16.66 51.63 -5.14
CA ILE A 281 -17.43 50.73 -6.02
C ILE A 281 -17.36 51.19 -7.49
N THR A 282 -17.04 52.47 -7.74
CA THR A 282 -17.13 53.11 -9.06
C THR A 282 -15.78 53.36 -9.74
N ASN A 283 -14.70 53.58 -8.98
CA ASN A 283 -13.40 53.94 -9.53
C ASN A 283 -12.37 52.81 -9.42
N PHE A 284 -12.10 52.15 -10.54
CA PHE A 284 -10.92 51.32 -10.71
C PHE A 284 -9.74 52.16 -11.26
N SER A 285 -8.57 52.11 -10.61
CA SER A 285 -7.40 52.91 -11.01
C SER A 285 -6.41 52.17 -11.92
N LEU A 286 -5.54 52.91 -12.63
CA LEU A 286 -4.47 52.42 -13.52
C LEU A 286 -3.67 51.23 -12.91
N PRO A 287 -3.07 50.35 -13.75
CA PRO A 287 -2.35 49.16 -13.29
C PRO A 287 -1.31 49.48 -12.21
N LEU A 288 -1.33 48.71 -11.11
CA LEU A 288 -0.45 48.91 -9.96
C LEU A 288 1.03 48.97 -10.39
N LYS A 289 1.78 49.94 -9.87
CA LYS A 289 3.23 50.01 -10.10
C LYS A 289 3.92 48.83 -9.40
N ALA A 290 4.73 48.13 -10.18
CA ALA A 290 5.57 47.01 -9.77
C ALA A 290 6.81 47.49 -9.00
N TYR A 291 7.12 46.84 -7.88
CA TYR A 291 8.30 47.12 -7.05
C TYR A 291 8.88 45.81 -6.52
N ASN A 292 10.14 45.78 -6.08
CA ASN A 292 10.65 44.72 -5.20
C ASN A 292 10.51 45.12 -3.71
N LYS A 293 10.80 44.19 -2.77
CA LYS A 293 10.61 44.40 -1.32
C LYS A 293 11.33 45.65 -0.82
N GLU A 294 12.56 45.84 -1.27
CA GLU A 294 13.41 46.98 -0.90
C GLU A 294 12.90 48.29 -1.49
N GLN A 295 12.59 48.30 -2.80
CA GLN A 295 12.06 49.47 -3.51
C GLN A 295 10.79 49.98 -2.86
N ALA A 296 9.89 49.09 -2.47
CA ALA A 296 8.68 49.53 -1.81
C ALA A 296 8.85 49.84 -0.35
N ALA A 297 9.75 49.17 0.38
CA ALA A 297 10.10 49.62 1.71
C ALA A 297 10.61 51.07 1.66
N SER A 298 11.44 51.42 0.68
CA SER A 298 11.89 52.80 0.48
C SER A 298 10.78 53.77 0.03
N GLU A 299 9.91 53.38 -0.91
CA GLU A 299 8.85 54.27 -1.41
C GLU A 299 7.69 54.45 -0.42
N LEU A 300 7.35 53.42 0.35
CA LEU A 300 6.22 53.42 1.28
C LEU A 300 6.59 54.01 2.65
N LYS A 301 7.87 53.92 3.08
CA LYS A 301 8.34 54.55 4.34
C LYS A 301 8.06 56.06 4.41
N ASN A 302 8.01 56.72 3.25
CA ASN A 302 7.70 58.15 3.15
C ASN A 302 6.20 58.46 3.10
N LYS A 303 5.33 57.44 3.02
CA LYS A 303 3.88 57.59 2.84
C LYS A 303 3.06 57.12 4.06
N TYR A 304 3.53 56.12 4.80
CA TYR A 304 2.81 55.47 5.88
C TYR A 304 3.70 55.30 7.12
N ASN A 305 3.14 55.47 8.32
CA ASN A 305 3.77 55.10 9.59
C ASN A 305 3.56 53.60 9.89
N PHE A 306 4.20 53.08 10.93
CA PHE A 306 3.95 51.72 11.43
C PHE A 306 2.48 51.55 11.84
N ASN A 307 1.91 50.37 11.57
CA ASN A 307 0.48 50.06 11.77
C ASN A 307 -0.49 50.93 10.94
N GLU A 308 -0.01 51.62 9.90
CA GLU A 308 -0.87 52.36 8.98
C GLU A 308 -0.92 51.71 7.59
N SER A 309 -2.06 51.86 6.92
CA SER A 309 -2.32 51.32 5.60
C SER A 309 -3.26 52.21 4.77
N ALA A 310 -3.40 51.92 3.48
CA ALA A 310 -4.30 52.60 2.55
C ALA A 310 -4.90 51.63 1.53
N ILE A 311 -6.14 51.92 1.11
CA ILE A 311 -6.88 51.14 0.10
C ILE A 311 -6.44 51.54 -1.31
N LEU A 312 -6.26 50.54 -2.16
CA LEU A 312 -5.97 50.64 -3.58
C LEU A 312 -7.12 50.01 -4.38
N CYS A 313 -7.71 50.75 -5.32
CA CYS A 313 -8.77 50.24 -6.20
C CYS A 313 -8.18 49.42 -7.36
N ALA A 314 -7.52 48.32 -7.03
CA ALA A 314 -6.98 47.35 -7.96
C ALA A 314 -7.64 45.98 -7.74
N ALA A 315 -7.82 45.22 -8.81
CA ALA A 315 -8.57 43.96 -8.82
C ALA A 315 -7.87 42.96 -9.72
N PHE A 316 -7.65 41.76 -9.16
CA PHE A 316 -6.97 40.68 -9.84
C PHE A 316 -7.79 39.41 -9.66
N ILE A 317 -8.06 38.73 -10.77
CA ILE A 317 -8.68 37.42 -10.77
C ILE A 317 -7.56 36.38 -10.73
N GLY A 318 -7.69 35.38 -9.86
CA GLY A 318 -6.76 34.26 -9.88
C GLY A 318 -6.89 33.31 -8.71
N ILE A 319 -5.84 32.51 -8.54
CA ILE A 319 -5.75 31.52 -7.46
C ILE A 319 -5.20 32.21 -6.21
N TYR A 320 -6.03 32.28 -5.16
CA TYR A 320 -5.66 32.75 -3.82
C TYR A 320 -5.80 31.58 -2.83
N LYS A 321 -4.68 31.12 -2.27
CA LYS A 321 -4.68 30.05 -1.26
C LYS A 321 -4.79 30.68 0.11
N THR A 322 -5.93 30.51 0.79
CA THR A 322 -6.08 30.94 2.17
C THR A 322 -5.39 29.94 3.10
N THR A 323 -4.56 30.43 4.03
CA THR A 323 -4.00 29.62 5.11
C THR A 323 -5.09 29.35 6.14
N ASN A 324 -5.21 28.10 6.56
CA ASN A 324 -6.19 27.70 7.56
C ASN A 324 -5.82 28.24 8.95
N THR A 325 -6.56 29.24 9.40
CA THR A 325 -6.36 29.89 10.70
C THR A 325 -6.73 28.98 11.87
N ALA A 326 -7.60 27.98 11.65
CA ALA A 326 -8.03 27.04 12.67
C ALA A 326 -6.87 26.15 13.15
N LEU A 327 -6.08 25.59 12.22
CA LEU A 327 -4.90 24.79 12.57
C LEU A 327 -3.91 25.58 13.45
N PHE A 328 -3.74 26.88 13.19
CA PHE A 328 -2.85 27.70 14.00
C PHE A 328 -3.42 27.98 15.41
N SER A 329 -4.73 28.19 15.54
CA SER A 329 -5.39 28.25 16.87
C SER A 329 -5.18 26.93 17.62
N ASP A 330 -5.30 25.78 16.95
CA ASP A 330 -5.03 24.47 17.55
C ASP A 330 -3.58 24.36 18.07
N TYR A 331 -2.60 24.85 17.30
CA TYR A 331 -1.20 24.92 17.77
C TYR A 331 -1.06 25.70 19.07
N ASN A 332 -1.68 26.87 19.18
CA ASN A 332 -1.61 27.67 20.40
C ASN A 332 -2.27 26.94 21.57
N LYS A 333 -3.45 26.35 21.38
CA LYS A 333 -4.12 25.56 22.43
C LYS A 333 -3.28 24.37 22.90
N ILE A 334 -2.56 23.72 21.99
CA ILE A 334 -1.63 22.63 22.32
C ILE A 334 -0.41 23.17 23.09
N LEU A 335 0.13 24.32 22.71
CA LEU A 335 1.31 24.95 23.35
C LEU A 335 0.98 25.60 24.71
N ASP A 336 -0.23 26.14 24.86
CA ASP A 336 -0.73 26.80 26.07
C ASP A 336 -1.19 25.79 27.13
N ASN A 337 -1.40 24.53 26.75
CA ASN A 337 -1.63 23.45 27.70
C ASN A 337 -0.37 23.22 28.55
N THR A 338 -0.45 23.63 29.81
CA THR A 338 0.70 23.93 30.70
C THR A 338 1.52 22.72 31.15
N ASN A 339 1.03 21.48 30.98
CA ASN A 339 1.79 20.25 31.23
C ASN A 339 2.22 19.63 29.89
N LEU A 340 3.32 20.12 29.31
CA LEU A 340 3.98 19.42 28.19
C LEU A 340 4.43 17.99 28.56
N GLY A 341 4.55 17.67 29.85
CA GLY A 341 4.77 16.30 30.34
C GLY A 341 3.55 15.38 30.25
N GLU A 342 2.34 15.94 30.16
CA GLU A 342 1.10 15.23 29.81
C GLU A 342 0.80 15.30 28.31
N LEU A 343 1.69 15.90 27.49
CA LEU A 343 1.58 15.77 26.04
C LEU A 343 1.77 14.31 25.69
N ASN A 344 0.62 13.73 25.32
CA ASN A 344 0.37 12.36 24.89
C ASN A 344 1.66 11.57 24.62
N ASP A 345 1.86 10.47 25.38
CA ASP A 345 2.95 9.48 25.17
C ASP A 345 3.15 9.13 23.70
N LEU A 346 2.07 9.20 22.92
CA LEU A 346 2.03 9.10 21.47
C LEU A 346 3.04 10.01 20.73
N PHE A 347 3.14 11.30 21.06
CA PHE A 347 4.10 12.21 20.43
C PHE A 347 5.53 11.86 20.81
N PHE A 348 5.76 11.46 22.07
CA PHE A 348 7.08 11.00 22.52
C PHE A 348 7.47 9.69 21.81
N GLN A 349 6.55 8.74 21.67
CA GLN A 349 6.76 7.51 20.89
C GLN A 349 7.07 7.83 19.42
N ILE A 350 6.31 8.75 18.81
CA ILE A 350 6.54 9.16 17.43
C ILE A 350 7.87 9.93 17.27
N LEU A 351 8.40 10.56 18.33
CA LEU A 351 9.66 11.29 18.26
C LEU A 351 10.90 10.43 18.55
N ASN A 352 10.73 9.29 19.21
CA ASN A 352 11.81 8.39 19.56
C ASN A 352 12.01 7.31 18.49
N GLU A 353 13.24 6.83 18.33
CA GLU A 353 13.55 5.73 17.41
C GLU A 353 12.96 4.42 17.94
N TYR A 354 12.24 3.71 17.08
CA TYR A 354 11.69 2.39 17.39
C TYR A 354 12.62 1.31 16.84
N GLU A 355 12.99 0.36 17.70
CA GLU A 355 13.84 -0.76 17.31
C GLU A 355 12.98 -1.92 16.74
N ASP A 356 12.95 -2.01 15.40
CA ASP A 356 12.22 -3.04 14.66
C ASP A 356 13.15 -4.19 14.22
N SER A 357 13.28 -5.22 15.05
CA SER A 357 14.09 -6.40 14.74
C SER A 357 13.36 -7.39 13.82
N LYS A 358 14.09 -8.02 12.90
CA LYS A 358 13.56 -9.06 11.98
C LYS A 358 12.90 -10.22 12.75
N GLU A 359 13.42 -10.57 13.92
CA GLU A 359 12.90 -11.63 14.80
C GLU A 359 11.49 -11.32 15.31
N LYS A 360 11.26 -10.10 15.83
CA LYS A 360 9.94 -9.66 16.29
C LYS A 360 8.90 -9.66 15.17
N ARG A 361 9.33 -9.37 13.92
CA ARG A 361 8.45 -9.44 12.74
C ARG A 361 8.04 -10.88 12.46
N ILE A 362 9.00 -11.80 12.43
CA ILE A 362 8.75 -13.23 12.18
C ILE A 362 7.88 -13.83 13.28
N GLU A 363 8.11 -13.48 14.55
CA GLU A 363 7.30 -13.95 15.67
C GLU A 363 5.84 -13.48 15.56
N PHE A 364 5.63 -12.21 15.23
CA PHE A 364 4.29 -11.66 14.99
C PHE A 364 3.59 -12.38 13.83
N GLU A 365 4.28 -12.61 12.71
CA GLU A 365 3.75 -13.34 11.56
C GLU A 365 3.37 -14.79 11.89
N LYS A 366 4.16 -15.47 12.73
CA LYS A 366 3.84 -16.84 13.21
C LYS A 366 2.62 -16.88 14.15
N SER A 367 2.40 -15.81 14.92
CA SER A 367 1.28 -15.73 15.87
C SER A 367 -0.07 -15.38 15.22
N PHE A 368 -0.05 -14.93 13.96
CA PHE A 368 -1.23 -14.46 13.25
C PHE A 368 -2.24 -15.59 13.00
N ARG A 369 -3.53 -15.28 13.18
CA ARG A 369 -4.66 -16.16 12.86
C ARG A 369 -5.68 -15.45 11.99
N GLU A 370 -6.42 -16.17 11.16
CA GLU A 370 -7.43 -15.60 10.28
C GLU A 370 -8.62 -14.99 11.02
N GLN A 371 -8.98 -15.53 12.19
CA GLN A 371 -10.01 -14.93 13.03
C GLN A 371 -9.61 -13.57 13.61
N ASP A 372 -8.33 -13.20 13.57
CA ASP A 372 -7.84 -11.93 14.12
C ASP A 372 -8.30 -10.71 13.31
N VAL A 373 -8.72 -10.91 12.06
CA VAL A 373 -9.12 -9.85 11.14
C VAL A 373 -10.43 -10.22 10.46
N ILE A 374 -11.43 -9.35 10.59
CA ILE A 374 -12.71 -9.50 9.89
C ILE A 374 -12.59 -8.86 8.51
N ALA A 375 -12.66 -9.67 7.46
CA ALA A 375 -12.55 -9.19 6.09
C ALA A 375 -13.94 -8.92 5.47
N ILE A 376 -14.12 -7.73 4.89
CA ILE A 376 -15.31 -7.36 4.09
C ILE A 376 -15.02 -7.32 2.58
N SER A 377 -13.83 -7.78 2.21
CA SER A 377 -13.34 -7.89 0.85
C SER A 377 -12.17 -8.89 0.84
N GLU A 378 -11.81 -9.44 -0.31
CA GLU A 378 -10.65 -10.33 -0.41
C GLU A 378 -9.36 -9.61 -0.04
N LEU A 379 -8.64 -10.11 0.96
CA LEU A 379 -7.38 -9.53 1.42
C LEU A 379 -6.25 -10.54 1.26
N ASP A 380 -5.04 -10.04 0.98
CA ASP A 380 -3.83 -10.85 1.05
C ASP A 380 -3.22 -10.87 2.46
N PHE A 381 -2.25 -11.77 2.64
CA PHE A 381 -1.55 -11.97 3.91
C PHE A 381 -0.94 -10.68 4.49
N TYR A 382 -0.25 -9.87 3.67
CA TYR A 382 0.43 -8.67 4.13
C TYR A 382 -0.56 -7.56 4.48
N GLN A 383 -1.69 -7.49 3.78
CA GLN A 383 -2.78 -6.59 4.14
C GLN A 383 -3.40 -6.97 5.49
N LYS A 384 -3.66 -8.26 5.73
CA LYS A 384 -4.20 -8.75 7.01
C LYS A 384 -3.24 -8.50 8.18
N LEU A 385 -1.95 -8.77 7.99
CA LEU A 385 -0.91 -8.46 8.98
C LEU A 385 -0.85 -6.96 9.32
N ALA A 386 -0.93 -6.10 8.30
CA ALA A 386 -0.95 -4.66 8.50
C ALA A 386 -2.17 -4.23 9.33
N ILE A 387 -3.37 -4.76 9.03
CA ILE A 387 -4.59 -4.49 9.79
C ILE A 387 -4.43 -4.93 11.25
N LYS A 388 -4.05 -6.19 11.50
CA LYS A 388 -3.87 -6.71 12.87
C LYS A 388 -2.87 -5.90 13.68
N LYS A 389 -1.78 -5.44 13.04
CA LYS A 389 -0.77 -4.60 13.71
C LYS A 389 -1.28 -3.18 14.00
N ALA A 390 -2.00 -2.58 13.05
CA ALA A 390 -2.56 -1.22 13.15
C ALA A 390 -3.67 -1.09 14.20
N MET A 391 -4.43 -2.17 14.40
CA MET A 391 -5.46 -2.27 15.45
C MET A 391 -4.89 -2.17 16.87
N ASN A 392 -3.61 -2.50 17.06
CA ASN A 392 -2.99 -2.62 18.38
C ASN A 392 -1.83 -1.64 18.63
N SER A 393 -1.35 -0.93 17.61
CA SER A 393 -0.18 -0.06 17.72
C SER A 393 -0.13 0.99 16.63
N ASN A 394 0.66 2.05 16.85
CA ASN A 394 1.01 3.00 15.80
C ASN A 394 1.75 2.28 14.68
N LEU A 395 1.39 2.55 13.42
CA LEU A 395 1.92 1.79 12.29
C LEU A 395 2.05 2.65 11.03
N ILE A 396 3.13 2.46 10.29
CA ILE A 396 3.22 2.88 8.88
C ILE A 396 2.73 1.72 8.01
N ILE A 397 1.71 1.98 7.19
CA ILE A 397 1.30 1.09 6.10
C ILE A 397 1.93 1.62 4.83
N GLU A 398 3.07 1.04 4.45
CA GLU A 398 3.73 1.37 3.20
C GLU A 398 3.00 0.66 2.06
N GLY A 399 2.26 1.43 1.25
CA GLY A 399 1.41 0.93 0.19
C GLY A 399 1.88 1.37 -1.19
N PRO A 400 2.81 0.62 -1.82
CA PRO A 400 3.23 0.86 -3.19
C PRO A 400 2.05 0.86 -4.17
N PRO A 401 2.22 1.40 -5.39
CA PRO A 401 1.12 1.57 -6.33
C PRO A 401 0.47 0.23 -6.67
N GLY A 402 -0.85 0.14 -6.55
CA GLY A 402 -1.60 -1.06 -6.91
C GLY A 402 -1.57 -2.21 -5.91
N THR A 403 -1.14 -1.99 -4.66
CA THR A 403 -1.06 -3.04 -3.61
C THR A 403 -2.30 -3.15 -2.71
N GLY A 404 -3.39 -2.44 -3.05
CA GLY A 404 -4.63 -2.48 -2.28
C GLY A 404 -4.61 -1.69 -0.96
N LYS A 405 -3.78 -0.64 -0.85
CA LYS A 405 -3.73 0.26 0.31
C LYS A 405 -5.10 0.75 0.77
N SER A 406 -5.90 1.33 -0.12
CA SER A 406 -7.24 1.84 0.24
C SER A 406 -8.18 0.73 0.70
N GLN A 407 -8.04 -0.48 0.16
CA GLN A 407 -8.80 -1.66 0.60
C GLN A 407 -8.37 -2.12 2.01
N THR A 408 -7.07 -2.06 2.29
CA THR A 408 -6.51 -2.34 3.62
C THR A 408 -7.04 -1.34 4.65
N ILE A 409 -7.04 -0.05 4.32
CA ILE A 409 -7.58 1.02 5.17
C ILE A 409 -9.08 0.81 5.42
N THR A 410 -9.86 0.49 4.38
CA THR A 410 -11.30 0.22 4.55
C THR A 410 -11.55 -0.93 5.54
N ASN A 411 -10.82 -2.03 5.42
CA ASN A 411 -10.99 -3.17 6.33
C ASN A 411 -10.48 -2.86 7.74
N LEU A 412 -9.41 -2.06 7.88
CA LEU A 412 -8.96 -1.56 9.19
C LEU A 412 -10.08 -0.76 9.88
N ILE A 413 -10.66 0.23 9.20
CA ILE A 413 -11.77 1.05 9.74
C ILE A 413 -12.92 0.15 10.20
N VAL A 414 -13.32 -0.83 9.39
CA VAL A 414 -14.42 -1.75 9.74
C VAL A 414 -14.10 -2.59 10.98
N ASN A 415 -12.86 -3.05 11.10
CA ASN A 415 -12.42 -3.80 12.28
C ASN A 415 -12.36 -2.94 13.54
N ASP A 416 -11.96 -1.66 13.42
CA ASP A 416 -11.92 -0.73 14.55
C ASP A 416 -13.34 -0.36 15.02
N ILE A 417 -14.26 -0.02 14.12
CA ILE A 417 -15.65 0.25 14.52
C ILE A 417 -16.34 -0.98 15.12
N TYR A 418 -15.99 -2.19 14.65
CA TYR A 418 -16.50 -3.43 15.25
C TYR A 418 -16.02 -3.63 16.70
N ARG A 419 -14.85 -3.10 17.05
CA ARG A 419 -14.34 -3.07 18.44
C ARG A 419 -14.91 -1.93 19.26
N GLY A 420 -15.79 -1.11 18.68
CA GLY A 420 -16.36 0.08 19.31
C GLY A 420 -15.46 1.31 19.27
N ASP A 421 -14.33 1.25 18.54
CA ASP A 421 -13.43 2.39 18.37
C ASP A 421 -14.04 3.44 17.43
N ASN A 422 -13.81 4.72 17.70
CA ASN A 422 -14.08 5.79 16.75
C ASN A 422 -12.82 6.14 15.93
N VAL A 423 -13.02 6.47 14.66
CA VAL A 423 -11.93 6.64 13.69
C VAL A 423 -12.04 7.96 12.94
N LEU A 424 -10.92 8.68 12.85
CA LEU A 424 -10.75 9.82 11.94
C LEU A 424 -9.83 9.43 10.80
N LEU A 425 -10.32 9.44 9.56
CA LEU A 425 -9.50 9.29 8.37
C LEU A 425 -9.26 10.67 7.73
N CYS A 426 -7.99 11.02 7.58
CA CYS A 426 -7.55 12.26 6.95
C CYS A 426 -6.70 12.01 5.71
N ALA A 427 -6.93 12.79 4.66
CA ALA A 427 -6.07 12.85 3.48
C ALA A 427 -6.06 14.26 2.90
N GLU A 428 -4.98 14.64 2.19
CA GLU A 428 -4.89 15.95 1.51
C GLU A 428 -5.84 16.05 0.31
N LYS A 429 -6.10 14.92 -0.38
CA LYS A 429 -6.94 14.87 -1.58
C LYS A 429 -8.28 14.19 -1.30
N LYS A 430 -9.35 14.81 -1.80
CA LYS A 430 -10.72 14.28 -1.80
C LYS A 430 -10.81 12.90 -2.46
N THR A 431 -10.10 12.69 -3.57
CA THR A 431 -10.12 11.41 -4.30
C THR A 431 -9.64 10.23 -3.47
N ALA A 432 -8.67 10.43 -2.57
CA ALA A 432 -8.20 9.37 -1.66
C ALA A 432 -9.31 8.97 -0.67
N LEU A 433 -9.98 9.96 -0.07
CA LEU A 433 -11.10 9.73 0.83
C LEU A 433 -12.30 9.07 0.12
N GLU A 434 -12.64 9.53 -1.10
CA GLU A 434 -13.73 8.96 -1.89
C GLU A 434 -13.50 7.48 -2.21
N VAL A 435 -12.27 7.06 -2.49
CA VAL A 435 -11.96 5.65 -2.75
C VAL A 435 -12.26 4.80 -1.51
N VAL A 436 -11.82 5.23 -0.33
CA VAL A 436 -12.09 4.50 0.93
C VAL A 436 -13.59 4.52 1.25
N TYR A 437 -14.26 5.67 1.15
CA TYR A 437 -15.70 5.81 1.38
C TYR A 437 -16.51 4.89 0.44
N ASN A 438 -16.15 4.83 -0.85
CA ASN A 438 -16.82 3.94 -1.81
C ASN A 438 -16.58 2.45 -1.51
N ASN A 439 -15.38 2.08 -1.05
CA ASN A 439 -15.05 0.72 -0.68
C ASN A 439 -15.79 0.24 0.58
N MET A 440 -16.27 1.14 1.45
CA MET A 440 -17.09 0.80 2.62
C MET A 440 -18.48 0.24 2.24
N LYS A 441 -18.96 0.42 1.00
CA LYS A 441 -20.26 -0.11 0.54
C LYS A 441 -21.40 0.24 1.52
N LYS A 442 -22.07 -0.74 2.12
CA LYS A 442 -23.17 -0.49 3.06
C LYS A 442 -22.75 0.12 4.40
N PHE A 443 -21.47 0.05 4.76
CA PHE A 443 -20.94 0.67 5.97
C PHE A 443 -20.80 2.20 5.86
N GLN A 444 -21.04 2.79 4.68
CA GLN A 444 -21.07 4.25 4.47
C GLN A 444 -22.02 4.97 5.44
N LYS A 445 -23.12 4.35 5.86
CA LYS A 445 -24.08 4.95 6.80
C LYS A 445 -23.51 5.20 8.21
N TYR A 446 -22.37 4.59 8.54
CA TYR A 446 -21.63 4.81 9.80
C TYR A 446 -20.48 5.81 9.66
N CYS A 447 -20.32 6.39 8.47
CA CYS A 447 -19.27 7.33 8.14
C CYS A 447 -19.87 8.70 7.79
N LEU A 448 -19.35 9.76 8.42
CA LEU A 448 -19.62 11.12 8.00
C LEU A 448 -18.52 11.57 7.04
N PHE A 449 -18.84 11.63 5.74
CA PHE A 449 -17.90 12.08 4.72
C PHE A 449 -18.07 13.59 4.47
N ILE A 450 -17.02 14.36 4.75
CA ILE A 450 -16.97 15.81 4.56
C ILE A 450 -15.80 16.16 3.65
N ASP A 451 -16.09 16.36 2.38
CA ASP A 451 -15.13 16.65 1.32
C ASP A 451 -14.98 18.14 1.01
N ASP A 452 -16.08 18.88 1.13
CA ASP A 452 -16.15 20.33 0.94
C ASP A 452 -17.08 20.93 1.98
N MET A 453 -16.60 21.96 2.68
CA MET A 453 -17.35 22.69 3.71
C MET A 453 -18.58 23.41 3.13
N ASN A 454 -18.59 23.66 1.81
CA ASN A 454 -19.71 24.29 1.11
C ASN A 454 -20.79 23.27 0.71
N ASN A 455 -20.48 21.97 0.68
CA ASN A 455 -21.40 20.91 0.25
C ASN A 455 -22.35 20.44 1.40
N LYS A 456 -23.05 21.40 2.01
CA LYS A 456 -23.93 21.16 3.17
C LYS A 456 -25.04 20.16 2.88
N SER A 457 -25.61 20.20 1.67
CA SER A 457 -26.73 19.35 1.27
C SER A 457 -26.38 17.86 1.30
N PHE A 458 -25.17 17.52 0.87
CA PHE A 458 -24.68 16.15 0.90
C PHE A 458 -24.45 15.68 2.35
N VAL A 459 -23.81 16.48 3.19
CA VAL A 459 -23.60 16.17 4.63
C VAL A 459 -24.94 15.99 5.35
N PHE A 460 -25.91 16.86 5.08
CA PHE A 460 -27.25 16.79 5.65
C PHE A 460 -27.99 15.52 5.23
N SER A 461 -27.83 15.09 3.98
CA SER A 461 -28.43 13.83 3.51
C SER A 461 -27.86 12.62 4.27
N GLN A 462 -26.56 12.60 4.59
CA GLN A 462 -25.92 11.54 5.36
C GLN A 462 -26.44 11.51 6.81
N ILE A 463 -26.49 12.67 7.48
CA ILE A 463 -27.04 12.81 8.84
C ILE A 463 -28.49 12.32 8.89
N LYS A 464 -29.32 12.72 7.93
CA LYS A 464 -30.72 12.26 7.87
C LYS A 464 -30.83 10.74 7.73
N ALA A 465 -30.06 10.15 6.82
CA ALA A 465 -30.05 8.71 6.61
C ALA A 465 -29.60 7.94 7.86
N ALA A 466 -28.58 8.42 8.57
CA ALA A 466 -28.10 7.80 9.80
C ALA A 466 -29.14 7.87 10.92
N ILE A 467 -29.78 9.03 11.11
CA ILE A 467 -30.86 9.19 12.10
C ILE A 467 -32.01 8.23 11.80
N ASP A 468 -32.49 8.20 10.55
CA ASP A 468 -33.60 7.33 10.17
C ASP A 468 -33.24 5.84 10.27
N SER A 469 -32.00 5.45 9.98
CA SER A 469 -31.51 4.09 10.19
C SER A 469 -31.46 3.70 11.68
N SER A 470 -30.91 4.57 12.53
CA SER A 470 -30.76 4.30 13.97
C SER A 470 -32.10 4.12 14.70
N LEU A 471 -33.14 4.84 14.28
CA LEU A 471 -34.46 4.78 14.88
C LEU A 471 -35.30 3.56 14.43
N ASN A 472 -35.07 3.06 13.21
CA ASN A 472 -35.89 2.00 12.60
C ASN A 472 -35.30 0.58 12.70
N THR A 473 -34.08 0.43 13.25
CA THR A 473 -33.40 -0.88 13.34
C THR A 473 -34.17 -1.83 14.27
N VAL A 474 -34.52 -3.05 13.81
CA VAL A 474 -35.14 -4.08 14.66
C VAL A 474 -34.08 -4.74 15.54
N VAL A 475 -34.35 -4.90 16.84
CA VAL A 475 -33.41 -5.53 17.78
C VAL A 475 -33.34 -7.03 17.48
N SER A 476 -32.15 -7.52 17.16
CA SER A 476 -31.80 -8.93 17.08
C SER A 476 -30.58 -9.21 17.96
N GLU A 477 -30.30 -10.46 18.30
CA GLU A 477 -29.12 -10.81 19.10
C GLU A 477 -27.82 -10.61 18.29
N LYS A 478 -26.77 -10.10 18.93
CA LYS A 478 -25.45 -9.96 18.31
C LYS A 478 -24.92 -11.33 17.90
N GLN A 479 -24.39 -11.41 16.69
CA GLN A 479 -23.83 -12.65 16.16
C GLN A 479 -22.31 -12.65 16.27
N LYS A 480 -21.74 -13.77 16.72
CA LYS A 480 -20.28 -13.97 16.72
C LYS A 480 -19.82 -14.16 15.28
N ILE A 481 -18.83 -13.36 14.88
CA ILE A 481 -18.15 -13.47 13.59
C ILE A 481 -16.87 -14.26 13.86
N SER A 482 -16.67 -15.38 13.17
CA SER A 482 -15.48 -16.21 13.34
C SER A 482 -15.02 -16.85 12.04
N ASN A 483 -13.69 -16.93 11.88
CA ASN A 483 -13.01 -17.62 10.78
C ASN A 483 -12.35 -18.93 11.25
N ASP A 484 -12.85 -19.53 12.35
CA ASP A 484 -12.30 -20.75 12.97
C ASP A 484 -12.08 -21.90 11.97
N GLU A 485 -12.92 -22.01 10.94
CA GLU A 485 -12.80 -23.04 9.90
C GLU A 485 -11.51 -22.89 9.07
N MET A 486 -11.09 -21.67 8.72
CA MET A 486 -9.84 -21.46 7.97
C MET A 486 -8.62 -21.73 8.84
N ASP A 487 -8.64 -21.25 10.09
CA ASP A 487 -7.57 -21.51 11.06
C ASP A 487 -7.38 -23.01 11.29
N TYR A 488 -8.46 -23.79 11.34
CA TYR A 488 -8.39 -25.27 11.42
C TYR A 488 -7.61 -25.87 10.25
N TYR A 489 -7.92 -25.48 9.00
CA TYR A 489 -7.18 -25.99 7.84
C TYR A 489 -5.71 -25.58 7.89
N PHE A 490 -5.43 -24.33 8.27
CA PHE A 490 -4.07 -23.84 8.36
C PHE A 490 -3.24 -24.53 9.45
N ASP A 491 -3.84 -24.84 10.60
CA ASP A 491 -3.20 -25.63 11.65
C ASP A 491 -2.91 -27.07 11.18
N LYS A 492 -3.86 -27.73 10.49
CA LYS A 492 -3.61 -29.05 9.89
C LYS A 492 -2.51 -29.05 8.83
N ILE A 493 -2.45 -27.98 8.06
CA ILE A 493 -1.41 -27.75 7.06
C ILE A 493 -0.02 -27.56 7.72
N ARG A 494 0.04 -26.89 8.89
CA ARG A 494 1.26 -26.74 9.71
C ARG A 494 1.70 -28.09 10.30
N GLU A 495 0.77 -28.86 10.86
CA GLU A 495 1.01 -30.21 11.38
C GLU A 495 1.60 -31.13 10.29
N TYR A 496 1.04 -31.10 9.08
CA TYR A 496 1.54 -31.87 7.94
C TYR A 496 3.00 -31.54 7.58
N ARG A 497 3.42 -30.26 7.69
CA ARG A 497 4.81 -29.89 7.39
C ARG A 497 5.78 -30.39 8.45
N GLN A 498 5.42 -30.25 9.72
CA GLN A 498 6.22 -30.81 10.81
C GLN A 498 6.43 -32.31 10.58
N LEU A 499 5.37 -33.03 10.20
CA LEU A 499 5.43 -34.45 9.90
C LEU A 499 6.44 -34.80 8.79
N ILE A 500 6.49 -34.05 7.68
CA ILE A 500 7.43 -34.34 6.57
C ILE A 500 8.89 -34.20 6.98
N GLU A 501 9.20 -33.27 7.88
CA GLU A 501 10.57 -33.03 8.34
C GLU A 501 11.06 -34.10 9.33
N GLU A 502 10.16 -34.89 9.90
CA GLU A 502 10.54 -35.95 10.84
C GLU A 502 11.18 -37.14 10.13
N GLU A 503 12.20 -37.73 10.77
CA GLU A 503 12.91 -38.94 10.32
C GLU A 503 11.95 -40.10 10.02
N LYS A 504 10.85 -40.20 10.77
CA LYS A 504 9.83 -41.23 10.56
C LYS A 504 9.20 -41.18 9.17
N THR A 505 9.07 -40.00 8.57
CA THR A 505 8.53 -39.82 7.22
C THR A 505 9.55 -40.17 6.15
N GLN A 506 10.83 -39.86 6.38
CA GLN A 506 11.93 -40.27 5.49
C GLN A 506 12.02 -41.80 5.41
N ASN A 507 11.95 -42.48 6.56
CA ASN A 507 11.90 -43.95 6.63
C ASN A 507 10.68 -44.52 5.92
N TYR A 508 9.51 -43.87 6.04
CA TYR A 508 8.30 -44.28 5.33
C TYR A 508 8.51 -44.22 3.81
N THR A 509 9.05 -43.12 3.27
CA THR A 509 9.34 -42.99 1.83
C THR A 509 10.36 -44.02 1.36
N LEU A 510 11.46 -44.20 2.10
CA LEU A 510 12.51 -45.16 1.77
C LEU A 510 11.97 -46.60 1.74
N TYR A 511 11.25 -47.02 2.79
CA TYR A 511 10.67 -48.36 2.87
C TYR A 511 9.60 -48.61 1.80
N LYS A 512 8.83 -47.58 1.45
CA LYS A 512 7.84 -47.71 0.38
C LYS A 512 8.50 -47.91 -0.98
N ASN A 513 9.59 -47.19 -1.25
CA ASN A 513 10.40 -47.39 -2.44
C ASN A 513 10.99 -48.80 -2.51
N ASP A 514 11.54 -49.31 -1.41
CA ASP A 514 12.09 -50.67 -1.33
C ASP A 514 11.03 -51.76 -1.63
N LEU A 515 9.77 -51.51 -1.27
CA LEU A 515 8.68 -52.47 -1.43
C LEU A 515 7.97 -52.40 -2.79
N LYS A 516 8.23 -51.38 -3.64
CA LYS A 516 7.57 -51.20 -4.96
C LYS A 516 7.75 -52.43 -5.87
N ASP A 517 8.80 -53.24 -5.68
CA ASP A 517 9.13 -54.42 -6.51
C ASP A 517 8.84 -55.79 -5.85
N ILE A 518 8.30 -55.84 -4.62
CA ILE A 518 8.32 -57.06 -3.79
C ILE A 518 6.99 -57.85 -3.76
N ASN A 519 5.96 -57.39 -4.48
CA ASN A 519 4.60 -57.99 -4.50
C ASN A 519 4.53 -59.49 -4.89
N ASN A 520 5.63 -60.14 -5.25
CA ASN A 520 5.71 -61.56 -5.60
C ASN A 520 6.11 -62.51 -4.44
N TYR A 521 6.40 -62.03 -3.22
CA TYR A 521 7.13 -62.84 -2.21
C TYR A 521 6.41 -63.20 -0.90
N LEU A 522 5.16 -62.78 -0.60
CA LEU A 522 4.60 -62.95 0.76
C LEU A 522 3.15 -63.47 0.81
N ASP A 523 2.93 -64.50 1.65
CA ASP A 523 1.63 -65.13 1.93
C ASP A 523 0.83 -64.31 2.99
N PRO A 524 -0.44 -63.94 2.70
CA PRO A 524 -1.33 -63.21 3.58
C PRO A 524 -1.49 -63.76 5.01
N ASN A 525 -1.36 -65.08 5.19
CA ASN A 525 -1.62 -65.74 6.48
C ASN A 525 -0.49 -65.55 7.52
N TYR A 526 0.68 -65.03 7.11
CA TYR A 526 1.73 -64.66 8.06
C TYR A 526 1.39 -63.36 8.80
N TYR A 527 0.66 -62.44 8.15
CA TYR A 527 0.35 -61.12 8.72
C TYR A 527 -0.61 -61.17 9.91
N GLU A 528 -1.70 -61.93 9.80
CA GLU A 528 -2.69 -62.04 10.90
C GLU A 528 -2.11 -62.72 12.14
N ARG A 529 -1.24 -63.71 11.96
CA ARG A 529 -0.56 -64.41 13.08
C ARG A 529 0.49 -63.55 13.76
N LEU A 530 1.20 -62.71 13.02
CA LEU A 530 2.20 -61.80 13.58
C LEU A 530 1.60 -60.62 14.34
N ASN A 531 0.45 -60.09 13.90
CA ASN A 531 -0.31 -59.09 14.64
C ASN A 531 -0.75 -59.55 16.05
N GLN A 532 -0.82 -60.87 16.30
CA GLN A 532 -1.14 -61.42 17.63
C GLN A 532 0.00 -61.30 18.64
N TYR A 533 1.25 -61.14 18.18
CA TYR A 533 2.39 -60.76 19.03
C TYR A 533 2.45 -59.25 19.31
N ALA A 534 1.35 -58.56 18.98
CA ALA A 534 0.85 -57.24 19.35
C ALA A 534 1.79 -56.03 19.29
N ILE A 535 3.02 -56.04 19.82
CA ILE A 535 3.85 -54.84 19.96
C ILE A 535 5.32 -55.28 20.02
N PHE A 536 6.06 -55.24 18.90
CA PHE A 536 7.52 -55.36 18.96
C PHE A 536 8.10 -54.14 19.68
N SER A 537 8.55 -54.32 20.91
CA SER A 537 9.28 -53.33 21.73
C SER A 537 10.72 -53.10 21.27
N LEU A 538 11.03 -53.30 19.98
CA LEU A 538 12.32 -52.95 19.40
C LEU A 538 12.25 -51.51 18.93
N ALA A 539 12.88 -50.61 19.69
CA ALA A 539 13.08 -49.23 19.26
C ALA A 539 13.74 -49.20 17.88
N LEU A 540 13.23 -48.29 17.03
CA LEU A 540 13.45 -48.21 15.57
C LEU A 540 14.92 -48.38 15.12
N GLU A 541 15.88 -47.93 15.94
CA GLU A 541 17.30 -47.89 15.59
C GLU A 541 17.99 -49.26 15.60
N SER A 542 17.37 -50.31 16.16
CA SER A 542 18.06 -51.59 16.44
C SER A 542 17.44 -52.83 15.81
N PHE A 543 16.38 -52.72 15.01
CA PHE A 543 15.64 -53.90 14.53
C PHE A 543 16.47 -54.79 13.58
N THR A 544 17.17 -54.21 12.62
CA THR A 544 18.03 -54.96 11.68
C THR A 544 19.18 -55.65 12.40
N GLU A 545 19.86 -54.94 13.32
CA GLU A 545 20.89 -55.53 14.18
C GLU A 545 20.33 -56.60 15.12
N GLY A 546 19.14 -56.40 15.65
CA GLY A 546 18.45 -57.34 16.55
C GLY A 546 18.12 -58.65 15.83
N VAL A 547 17.54 -58.55 14.62
CA VAL A 547 17.29 -59.72 13.76
C VAL A 547 18.60 -60.42 13.40
N GLU A 548 19.66 -59.67 13.08
CA GLU A 548 20.98 -60.25 12.82
C GLU A 548 21.56 -61.01 14.01
N LYS A 549 21.50 -60.42 15.20
CA LYS A 549 22.00 -61.03 16.44
C LYS A 549 21.20 -62.27 16.83
N ILE A 550 19.87 -62.28 16.63
CA ILE A 550 19.00 -63.43 16.90
C ILE A 550 19.36 -64.60 15.96
N TYR A 551 19.45 -64.37 14.66
CA TYR A 551 19.80 -65.43 13.70
C TYR A 551 21.22 -65.95 13.89
N ALA A 552 22.18 -65.08 14.24
CA ALA A 552 23.56 -65.49 14.47
C ALA A 552 23.74 -66.42 15.68
N ASN A 553 22.85 -66.35 16.68
CA ASN A 553 22.97 -67.08 17.95
C ASN A 553 21.82 -68.08 18.19
N LEU A 554 20.99 -68.36 17.17
CA LEU A 554 19.74 -69.09 17.30
C LEU A 554 19.94 -70.50 17.92
N ASP A 555 20.93 -71.24 17.45
CA ASP A 555 21.24 -72.60 17.92
C ASP A 555 21.66 -72.65 19.40
N ASP A 556 22.39 -71.64 19.86
CA ASP A 556 22.87 -71.59 21.24
C ASP A 556 21.75 -71.14 22.20
N ILE A 557 20.86 -70.26 21.73
CA ILE A 557 19.64 -69.86 22.47
C ILE A 557 18.72 -71.07 22.66
N ILE A 558 18.55 -71.91 21.63
CA ILE A 558 17.76 -73.16 21.72
C ILE A 558 18.37 -74.11 22.77
N LYS A 559 19.68 -74.35 22.73
CA LYS A 559 20.36 -75.21 23.71
C LYS A 559 20.21 -74.70 25.15
N ILE A 560 20.26 -73.38 25.37
CA ILE A 560 20.05 -72.78 26.70
C ILE A 560 18.61 -73.02 27.18
N LYS A 561 17.62 -72.84 26.31
CA LYS A 561 16.20 -73.08 26.61
C LYS A 561 15.95 -74.54 26.99
N GLU A 562 16.48 -75.49 26.22
CA GLU A 562 16.38 -76.93 26.51
C GLU A 562 17.08 -77.30 27.82
N PHE A 563 18.28 -76.77 28.07
CA PHE A 563 19.02 -76.99 29.32
C PHE A 563 18.25 -76.49 30.54
N LYS A 564 17.62 -75.31 30.43
CA LYS A 564 16.77 -74.74 31.49
C LYS A 564 15.55 -75.59 31.81
N GLN A 565 14.90 -76.14 30.80
CA GLN A 565 13.74 -77.00 30.99
C GLN A 565 14.14 -78.33 31.66
N LYS A 566 15.28 -78.91 31.26
CA LYS A 566 15.79 -80.19 31.76
C LYS A 566 16.22 -80.12 33.23
N PHE A 567 16.88 -79.03 33.68
CA PHE A 567 17.42 -78.88 35.03
C PHE A 567 16.76 -77.78 35.87
N ALA A 568 15.46 -77.58 35.69
CA ALA A 568 14.73 -76.44 36.26
C ALA A 568 14.91 -76.28 37.78
N VAL A 569 14.91 -77.38 38.55
CA VAL A 569 14.99 -77.30 40.00
C VAL A 569 16.42 -77.07 40.48
N LEU A 570 17.42 -77.72 39.87
CA LEU A 570 18.84 -77.47 40.14
C LEU A 570 19.25 -76.04 39.79
N ILE A 571 18.68 -75.45 38.74
CA ILE A 571 18.91 -74.05 38.37
C ILE A 571 18.36 -73.10 39.44
N GLU A 572 17.16 -73.34 39.96
CA GLU A 572 16.61 -72.55 41.07
C GLU A 572 17.54 -72.61 42.29
N LEU A 573 18.06 -73.80 42.61
CA LEU A 573 19.03 -73.99 43.69
C LEU A 573 20.37 -73.31 43.39
N HIS A 574 20.76 -73.23 42.12
CA HIS A 574 21.95 -72.51 41.70
C HIS A 574 21.84 -71.02 41.98
N TYR A 575 20.69 -70.42 41.67
CA TYR A 575 20.42 -69.02 42.02
C TYR A 575 20.40 -68.78 43.53
N LYS A 576 20.03 -69.79 44.35
CA LYS A 576 20.16 -69.76 45.82
C LYS A 576 21.61 -69.97 46.32
N LYS A 577 22.61 -69.94 45.45
CA LYS A 577 24.06 -70.06 45.74
C LYS A 577 24.44 -71.37 46.45
N ILE A 578 23.76 -72.46 46.15
CA ILE A 578 24.12 -73.79 46.66
C ILE A 578 25.48 -74.23 46.10
N ASN A 579 26.35 -74.74 46.97
CA ASN A 579 27.66 -75.25 46.58
C ASN A 579 27.57 -76.67 46.01
N PHE A 580 27.37 -76.80 44.70
CA PHE A 580 27.20 -78.10 44.04
C PHE A 580 28.42 -79.02 44.09
N LEU A 581 29.64 -78.48 44.24
CA LEU A 581 30.86 -79.27 44.46
C LEU A 581 30.87 -79.95 45.83
N LYS A 582 30.35 -79.28 46.86
CA LYS A 582 30.12 -79.87 48.17
C LYS A 582 28.98 -80.89 48.11
N LEU A 583 27.94 -80.60 47.33
CA LEU A 583 26.80 -81.49 47.14
C LEU A 583 27.18 -82.82 46.47
N SER A 584 27.90 -82.77 45.34
CA SER A 584 28.31 -83.96 44.59
C SER A 584 29.18 -84.90 45.44
N LYS A 585 30.14 -84.35 46.19
CA LYS A 585 30.96 -85.11 47.15
C LYS A 585 30.15 -85.74 48.28
N LEU A 586 29.06 -85.09 48.71
CA LEU A 586 28.21 -85.58 49.80
C LEU A 586 27.31 -86.72 49.31
N LEU A 587 26.70 -86.57 48.12
CA LEU A 587 25.76 -87.53 47.54
C LEU A 587 26.38 -88.93 47.38
N THR A 588 27.65 -89.02 46.99
CA THR A 588 28.37 -90.31 46.87
C THR A 588 28.52 -91.10 48.18
N LYS A 589 28.28 -90.48 49.35
CA LYS A 589 28.48 -91.08 50.69
C LYS A 589 27.19 -91.19 51.52
N ILE A 590 26.04 -90.84 50.96
CA ILE A 590 24.75 -90.78 51.67
C ILE A 590 23.89 -92.01 51.36
N LYS A 591 23.08 -92.44 52.33
CA LYS A 591 22.03 -93.48 52.15
C LYS A 591 20.66 -92.81 52.00
N ASP A 592 19.72 -93.45 51.31
CA ASP A 592 18.41 -92.89 50.89
C ASP A 592 17.67 -92.06 51.96
N LYS A 593 17.52 -92.58 53.19
CA LYS A 593 16.79 -91.85 54.24
C LYS A 593 17.44 -90.52 54.64
N LYS A 594 18.76 -90.39 54.44
CA LYS A 594 19.50 -89.13 54.66
C LYS A 594 19.51 -88.24 53.40
N LEU A 595 19.19 -88.79 52.23
CA LEU A 595 19.00 -88.02 50.99
C LEU A 595 17.73 -87.17 51.07
N ASP A 596 16.65 -87.71 51.62
CA ASP A 596 15.42 -86.93 51.82
C ASP A 596 15.62 -85.77 52.80
N TYR A 597 16.38 -85.97 53.89
CA TYR A 597 16.78 -84.89 54.79
C TYR A 597 17.63 -83.83 54.08
N LEU A 598 18.52 -84.26 53.19
CA LEU A 598 19.34 -83.35 52.40
C LEU A 598 18.46 -82.53 51.43
N ILE A 599 17.52 -83.18 50.73
CA ILE A 599 16.60 -82.52 49.80
C ILE A 599 15.72 -81.51 50.52
N TYR A 600 15.15 -81.87 51.68
CA TYR A 600 14.40 -80.95 52.52
C TYR A 600 15.25 -79.73 52.90
N ASN A 601 16.46 -79.95 53.44
CA ASN A 601 17.33 -78.85 53.84
C ASN A 601 17.77 -77.99 52.64
N MET A 602 17.96 -78.57 51.45
CA MET A 602 18.32 -77.82 50.25
C MET A 602 17.18 -76.96 49.72
N LEU A 603 15.98 -77.54 49.58
CA LEU A 603 14.82 -76.84 49.02
C LEU A 603 14.21 -75.84 50.00
N ALA A 604 14.06 -76.23 51.27
CA ALA A 604 13.41 -75.40 52.29
C ALA A 604 14.38 -74.43 52.97
N LYS A 605 15.63 -74.86 53.25
CA LYS A 605 16.60 -74.08 54.05
C LYS A 605 17.83 -73.59 53.25
N GLY A 606 18.02 -74.02 52.01
CA GLY A 606 19.20 -73.68 51.20
C GLY A 606 20.52 -74.30 51.68
N GLU A 607 20.47 -75.28 52.60
CA GLU A 607 21.65 -75.84 53.26
C GLU A 607 21.97 -77.27 52.79
N ILE A 608 23.26 -77.57 52.57
CA ILE A 608 23.74 -78.92 52.23
C ILE A 608 24.11 -79.66 53.52
N LYS A 609 23.10 -80.18 54.23
CA LYS A 609 23.26 -80.97 55.46
C LYS A 609 22.35 -82.22 55.43
N PRO A 610 22.87 -83.44 55.62
CA PRO A 610 22.08 -84.67 55.55
C PRO A 610 21.53 -85.11 56.92
N LYS A 611 21.12 -84.15 57.75
CA LYS A 611 20.54 -84.35 59.09
C LYS A 611 19.54 -83.22 59.38
N ILE A 612 18.46 -83.55 60.07
CA ILE A 612 17.48 -82.59 60.60
C ILE A 612 17.42 -82.71 62.14
N ASN A 613 16.99 -81.65 62.82
CA ASN A 613 16.78 -81.71 64.26
C ASN A 613 15.39 -82.29 64.56
N LEU A 614 15.34 -83.59 64.87
CA LEU A 614 14.10 -84.38 64.97
C LEU A 614 13.13 -83.90 66.06
N THR A 615 13.56 -83.11 67.05
CA THR A 615 12.65 -82.56 68.07
C THR A 615 12.01 -81.23 67.67
N LYS A 616 12.57 -80.53 66.67
CA LYS A 616 12.13 -79.17 66.30
C LYS A 616 11.58 -79.07 64.87
N ASP A 617 12.13 -79.86 63.94
CA ASP A 617 11.86 -79.74 62.50
C ASP A 617 11.04 -80.93 61.93
N TYR A 618 10.59 -81.87 62.77
CA TYR A 618 10.03 -83.14 62.27
C TYR A 618 8.67 -82.96 61.59
N ASP A 619 7.76 -82.19 62.18
CA ASP A 619 6.44 -81.95 61.59
C ASP A 619 6.55 -81.17 60.26
N ASP A 620 7.42 -80.15 60.21
CA ASP A 620 7.72 -79.39 58.98
C ASP A 620 8.34 -80.27 57.88
N TYR A 621 9.23 -81.19 58.27
CA TYR A 621 9.83 -82.14 57.33
C TYR A 621 8.79 -83.11 56.74
N VAL A 622 7.90 -83.66 57.58
CA VAL A 622 6.87 -84.61 57.14
C VAL A 622 5.86 -83.91 56.21
N ASN A 623 5.42 -82.69 56.55
CA ASN A 623 4.53 -81.90 55.69
C ASN A 623 5.20 -81.55 54.35
N PHE A 624 6.48 -81.16 54.38
CA PHE A 624 7.24 -80.85 53.16
C PHE A 624 7.34 -82.06 52.21
N LEU A 625 7.55 -83.27 52.74
CA LEU A 625 7.63 -84.48 51.91
C LEU A 625 6.31 -84.76 51.17
N SER A 626 5.15 -84.42 51.75
CA SER A 626 3.85 -84.55 51.07
C SER A 626 3.59 -83.42 50.08
N GLU A 627 3.82 -82.17 50.47
CA GLU A 627 3.44 -80.99 49.69
C GLU A 627 4.35 -80.77 48.47
N ALA A 628 5.65 -81.05 48.60
CA ALA A 628 6.62 -80.84 47.54
C ALA A 628 6.95 -82.10 46.74
N SER A 629 6.09 -83.14 46.80
CA SER A 629 6.37 -84.48 46.27
C SER A 629 6.82 -84.51 44.79
N SER A 630 6.20 -83.73 43.89
CA SER A 630 6.60 -83.68 42.48
C SER A 630 7.96 -82.99 42.27
N LYS A 631 8.22 -81.90 43.01
CA LYS A 631 9.47 -81.13 42.93
C LYS A 631 10.64 -81.89 43.56
N ILE A 632 10.38 -82.63 44.64
CA ILE A 632 11.31 -83.58 45.26
C ILE A 632 11.66 -84.69 44.27
N THR A 633 10.67 -85.28 43.61
CA THR A 633 10.88 -86.35 42.62
C THR A 633 11.70 -85.83 41.44
N LYS A 634 11.33 -84.65 40.90
CA LYS A 634 12.07 -84.01 39.81
C LYS A 634 13.51 -83.69 40.22
N LEU A 635 13.72 -83.13 41.41
CA LEU A 635 15.06 -82.86 41.92
C LEU A 635 15.87 -84.15 42.11
N LYS A 636 15.26 -85.26 42.56
CA LYS A 636 15.95 -86.56 42.65
C LYS A 636 16.46 -87.00 41.28
N THR A 637 15.61 -86.94 40.25
CA THR A 637 16.00 -87.26 38.87
C THR A 637 17.07 -86.31 38.32
N GLU A 638 16.95 -85.01 38.57
CA GLU A 638 17.96 -84.03 38.16
C GLU A 638 19.30 -84.27 38.88
N LEU A 639 19.28 -84.67 40.17
CA LEU A 639 20.48 -84.99 40.95
C LEU A 639 21.20 -86.25 40.48
N GLU A 640 20.51 -87.22 39.86
CA GLU A 640 21.15 -88.38 39.22
C GLU A 640 22.05 -87.95 38.04
N SER A 641 21.69 -86.85 37.38
CA SER A 641 22.43 -86.27 36.25
C SER A 641 23.19 -85.00 36.66
N LEU A 642 23.57 -84.87 37.93
CA LEU A 642 24.22 -83.68 38.47
C LEU A 642 25.54 -83.34 37.74
N ASP A 643 26.29 -84.33 37.27
CA ASP A 643 27.53 -84.10 36.52
C ASP A 643 27.27 -83.45 35.16
N GLU A 644 26.16 -83.81 34.50
CA GLU A 644 25.70 -83.20 33.25
C GLU A 644 25.24 -81.76 33.48
N PHE A 645 24.52 -81.51 34.58
CA PHE A 645 24.16 -80.16 35.02
C PHE A 645 25.41 -79.30 35.27
N LEU A 646 26.40 -79.83 35.98
CA LEU A 646 27.66 -79.13 36.28
C LEU A 646 28.45 -78.78 35.02
N ALA A 647 28.50 -79.69 34.04
CA ALA A 647 29.11 -79.42 32.75
C ALA A 647 28.33 -78.35 31.96
N GLY A 648 26.99 -78.39 32.01
CA GLY A 648 26.11 -77.47 31.30
C GLY A 648 25.94 -76.09 31.95
N LEU A 649 26.43 -75.84 33.17
CA LEU A 649 26.42 -74.51 33.80
C LEU A 649 27.15 -73.43 32.97
N VAL A 650 28.02 -73.83 32.04
CA VAL A 650 28.64 -72.91 31.06
C VAL A 650 27.58 -72.25 30.17
N LEU A 651 26.53 -72.97 29.79
CA LEU A 651 25.44 -72.44 28.96
C LEU A 651 24.67 -71.31 29.66
N LEU A 652 24.46 -71.42 30.99
CA LEU A 652 23.83 -70.35 31.76
C LEU A 652 24.72 -69.10 31.91
N LYS A 653 26.05 -69.26 31.89
CA LYS A 653 26.96 -68.11 31.81
C LYS A 653 26.91 -67.43 30.44
N LEU A 654 26.68 -68.19 29.37
CA LEU A 654 26.44 -67.60 28.04
C LEU A 654 25.13 -66.81 28.04
N GLU A 655 24.08 -67.28 28.72
CA GLU A 655 22.83 -66.54 28.87
C GLU A 655 23.03 -65.14 29.44
N THR A 656 23.84 -65.00 30.50
CA THR A 656 24.14 -63.68 31.08
C THR A 656 24.93 -62.74 30.16
N ASN A 657 25.48 -63.26 29.06
CA ASN A 657 26.17 -62.48 28.04
C ASN A 657 25.26 -62.11 26.85
N PHE A 658 24.05 -62.68 26.75
CA PHE A 658 23.06 -62.28 25.75
C PHE A 658 22.24 -61.08 26.23
N ASP A 659 21.78 -60.26 25.28
CA ASP A 659 20.94 -59.10 25.57
C ASP A 659 19.60 -59.56 26.18
N PRO A 660 19.12 -59.00 27.31
CA PRO A 660 17.83 -59.33 27.91
C PRO A 660 16.67 -59.30 26.91
N ILE A 661 16.72 -58.40 25.93
CA ILE A 661 15.71 -58.25 24.87
C ILE A 661 15.62 -59.52 23.99
N ILE A 662 16.72 -60.24 23.80
CA ILE A 662 16.76 -61.49 23.02
C ILE A 662 16.18 -62.65 23.84
N THR A 663 16.51 -62.73 25.14
CA THR A 663 16.05 -63.81 26.02
C THR A 663 14.59 -63.69 26.44
N ASP A 664 14.07 -62.47 26.58
CA ASP A 664 12.66 -62.23 26.98
C ASP A 664 11.65 -62.51 25.85
N ASN A 665 12.12 -62.68 24.61
CA ASN A 665 11.31 -62.87 23.40
C ASN A 665 11.23 -64.32 22.89
N TYR A 666 11.34 -65.32 23.79
CA TYR A 666 11.20 -66.74 23.42
C TYR A 666 9.96 -67.10 22.57
N PRO A 667 8.77 -66.50 22.77
CA PRO A 667 7.61 -66.77 21.92
C PRO A 667 7.79 -66.34 20.44
N PHE A 668 8.54 -65.26 20.19
CA PHE A 668 8.86 -64.83 18.82
C PHE A 668 9.86 -65.78 18.15
N ILE A 669 10.82 -66.30 18.91
CA ILE A 669 11.78 -67.31 18.41
C ILE A 669 11.04 -68.60 18.03
N ASP A 670 10.04 -69.01 18.83
CA ASP A 670 9.21 -70.17 18.50
C ASP A 670 8.43 -69.95 17.19
N PHE A 671 7.86 -68.75 16.98
CA PHE A 671 7.24 -68.39 15.70
C PHE A 671 8.23 -68.44 14.52
N LEU A 672 9.45 -67.92 14.69
CA LEU A 672 10.49 -67.95 13.64
C LEU A 672 10.86 -69.38 13.23
N LEU A 673 10.97 -70.28 14.21
CA LEU A 673 11.28 -71.70 13.99
C LEU A 673 10.12 -72.45 13.32
N GLU A 674 8.89 -72.21 13.75
CA GLU A 674 7.69 -72.83 13.18
C GLU A 674 7.41 -72.36 11.74
N SER A 675 7.71 -71.08 11.44
CA SER A 675 7.42 -70.46 10.14
C SER A 675 8.53 -70.62 9.09
N GLN A 676 9.74 -71.06 9.49
CA GLN A 676 10.92 -71.21 8.61
C GLN A 676 11.26 -69.96 7.78
N LEU A 677 10.93 -68.76 8.28
CA LEU A 677 11.17 -67.51 7.55
C LEU A 677 12.67 -67.24 7.41
N ALA A 678 13.10 -66.85 6.21
CA ALA A 678 14.46 -66.36 5.99
C ALA A 678 14.58 -64.89 6.44
N LYS A 679 15.79 -64.49 6.84
CA LYS A 679 16.13 -63.13 7.32
C LYS A 679 15.56 -62.01 6.45
N ASP A 680 15.67 -62.12 5.13
CA ASP A 680 15.22 -61.09 4.20
C ASP A 680 13.70 -60.88 4.23
N HIS A 681 12.91 -61.94 4.46
CA HIS A 681 11.45 -61.85 4.56
C HIS A 681 11.00 -61.08 5.82
N LEU A 682 11.76 -61.16 6.92
CA LEU A 682 11.48 -60.38 8.13
C LEU A 682 11.75 -58.89 7.95
N ILE A 683 12.80 -58.53 7.21
CA ILE A 683 13.12 -57.15 6.89
C ILE A 683 12.00 -56.55 6.02
N ILE A 684 11.55 -57.28 5.00
CA ILE A 684 10.44 -56.88 4.13
C ILE A 684 9.14 -56.70 4.95
N LEU A 685 8.83 -57.67 5.80
CA LEU A 685 7.67 -57.63 6.68
C LEU A 685 7.70 -56.43 7.64
N TYR A 686 8.85 -56.15 8.26
CA TYR A 686 9.03 -55.00 9.13
C TYR A 686 8.76 -53.68 8.39
N LYS A 687 9.34 -53.50 7.21
CA LYS A 687 9.11 -52.32 6.36
C LYS A 687 7.63 -52.12 6.06
N TRP A 688 6.90 -53.21 5.77
CA TRP A 688 5.46 -53.17 5.53
C TRP A 688 4.66 -52.77 6.78
N ILE A 689 4.95 -53.36 7.94
CA ILE A 689 4.28 -53.02 9.20
C ILE A 689 4.53 -51.55 9.56
N TYR A 690 5.76 -51.08 9.39
CA TYR A 690 6.12 -49.69 9.60
C TYR A 690 5.27 -48.76 8.73
N ILE A 691 5.14 -49.06 7.44
CA ILE A 691 4.29 -48.30 6.51
C ILE A 691 2.84 -48.29 6.98
N LYS A 692 2.27 -49.43 7.38
CA LYS A 692 0.87 -49.49 7.84
C LYS A 692 0.63 -48.76 9.15
N ASN A 693 1.55 -48.86 10.10
CA ASN A 693 1.47 -48.09 11.34
C ASN A 693 1.62 -46.59 11.07
N PHE A 694 2.52 -46.19 10.16
CA PHE A 694 2.66 -44.80 9.76
C PHE A 694 1.38 -44.28 9.08
N GLU A 695 0.81 -45.03 8.13
CA GLU A 695 -0.44 -44.67 7.44
C GLU A 695 -1.61 -44.53 8.43
N ASN A 696 -1.78 -45.48 9.36
CA ASN A 696 -2.86 -45.45 10.36
C ASN A 696 -2.69 -44.31 11.38
N ASN A 697 -1.46 -44.08 11.86
CA ASN A 697 -1.21 -43.04 12.87
C ASN A 697 -1.28 -41.61 12.29
N ASN A 698 -1.19 -41.46 10.96
CA ASN A 698 -1.17 -40.16 10.28
C ASN A 698 -2.29 -40.04 9.23
N GLU A 699 -3.40 -40.76 9.40
CA GLU A 699 -4.52 -40.81 8.45
C GLU A 699 -5.04 -39.39 8.12
N ASP A 700 -5.24 -38.54 9.14
CA ASP A 700 -5.67 -37.14 8.97
C ASP A 700 -4.71 -36.34 8.08
N MET A 701 -3.40 -36.48 8.29
CA MET A 701 -2.38 -35.75 7.53
C MET A 701 -2.29 -36.24 6.08
N ILE A 702 -2.45 -37.54 5.87
CA ILE A 702 -2.55 -38.13 4.54
C ILE A 702 -3.86 -37.67 3.86
N GLY A 703 -4.95 -37.55 4.61
CA GLY A 703 -6.22 -36.98 4.16
C GLY A 703 -6.06 -35.53 3.67
N ILE A 704 -5.40 -34.68 4.46
CA ILE A 704 -5.09 -33.29 4.10
C ILE A 704 -4.16 -33.21 2.89
N ALA A 705 -3.15 -34.10 2.79
CA ALA A 705 -2.28 -34.17 1.61
C ALA A 705 -3.05 -34.56 0.34
N ASN A 706 -4.08 -35.39 0.47
CA ASN A 706 -4.91 -35.85 -0.63
C ASN A 706 -6.07 -34.91 -0.99
N SER A 707 -6.45 -34.00 -0.09
CA SER A 707 -7.55 -33.05 -0.30
C SER A 707 -7.17 -31.92 -1.25
N VAL A 708 -8.19 -31.16 -1.68
CA VAL A 708 -8.01 -29.92 -2.45
C VAL A 708 -8.23 -28.72 -1.53
N TRP A 709 -7.54 -28.73 -0.38
CA TRP A 709 -7.71 -27.74 0.70
C TRP A 709 -7.65 -26.29 0.20
N HIS A 710 -6.88 -25.97 -0.83
CA HIS A 710 -6.83 -24.60 -1.37
C HIS A 710 -8.18 -24.11 -1.94
N LYS A 711 -8.99 -25.01 -2.53
CA LYS A 711 -10.32 -24.66 -3.05
C LYS A 711 -11.31 -24.53 -1.91
N GLU A 712 -11.25 -25.47 -0.97
CA GLU A 712 -12.10 -25.49 0.23
C GLU A 712 -11.90 -24.19 1.03
N ILE A 713 -10.65 -23.80 1.32
CA ILE A 713 -10.34 -22.54 2.01
C ILE A 713 -10.85 -21.32 1.24
N LYS A 714 -10.73 -21.30 -0.10
CA LYS A 714 -11.22 -20.20 -0.94
C LYS A 714 -12.75 -20.05 -0.89
N GLU A 715 -13.47 -21.17 -0.89
CA GLU A 715 -14.93 -21.17 -0.72
C GLU A 715 -15.35 -20.72 0.68
N ILE A 716 -14.64 -21.19 1.71
CA ILE A 716 -14.83 -20.74 3.10
C ILE A 716 -14.58 -19.23 3.21
N GLU A 717 -13.51 -18.71 2.61
CA GLU A 717 -13.18 -17.28 2.63
C GLU A 717 -14.31 -16.44 2.03
N ILE A 718 -14.79 -16.78 0.82
CA ILE A 718 -15.88 -16.05 0.15
C ILE A 718 -17.17 -16.10 0.99
N LYS A 719 -17.50 -17.27 1.55
CA LYS A 719 -18.65 -17.44 2.43
C LYS A 719 -18.50 -16.60 3.70
N SER A 720 -17.32 -16.61 4.33
CA SER A 720 -17.02 -15.87 5.54
C SER A 720 -17.14 -14.36 5.34
N ILE A 721 -16.66 -13.83 4.20
CA ILE A 721 -16.77 -12.40 3.87
C ILE A 721 -18.24 -11.99 3.76
N ASN A 722 -19.06 -12.75 3.03
CA ASN A 722 -20.47 -12.41 2.85
C ASN A 722 -21.25 -12.47 4.19
N VAL A 723 -21.00 -13.50 4.99
CA VAL A 723 -21.59 -13.63 6.33
C VAL A 723 -21.13 -12.50 7.26
N ALA A 724 -19.83 -12.21 7.31
CA ALA A 724 -19.26 -11.14 8.13
C ALA A 724 -19.85 -9.79 7.76
N ILE A 725 -20.01 -9.49 6.47
CA ILE A 725 -20.61 -8.24 5.98
C ILE A 725 -22.01 -8.03 6.58
N ASP A 726 -22.88 -9.05 6.58
CA ASP A 726 -24.24 -8.98 7.14
C ASP A 726 -24.28 -8.95 8.66
N GLN A 727 -23.44 -9.75 9.31
CA GLN A 727 -23.34 -9.78 10.77
C GLN A 727 -22.78 -8.48 11.35
N LEU A 728 -21.73 -7.92 10.75
CA LEU A 728 -21.14 -6.65 11.15
C LEU A 728 -22.14 -5.51 11.09
N ASP A 729 -22.90 -5.42 9.99
CA ASP A 729 -23.88 -4.35 9.80
C ASP A 729 -24.98 -4.38 10.88
N ASN A 730 -25.48 -5.58 11.20
CA ASN A 730 -26.44 -5.77 12.27
C ASN A 730 -25.84 -5.43 13.65
N ASN A 731 -24.65 -5.95 13.95
CA ASN A 731 -23.97 -5.70 15.23
C ASN A 731 -23.69 -4.21 15.45
N LEU A 732 -23.19 -3.50 14.44
CA LEU A 732 -22.92 -2.05 14.52
C LEU A 732 -24.21 -1.23 14.69
N ALA A 733 -25.30 -1.62 14.03
CA ALA A 733 -26.59 -0.97 14.22
C ALA A 733 -27.12 -1.14 15.66
N ILE A 734 -26.92 -2.33 16.24
CA ILE A 734 -27.23 -2.61 17.65
C ILE A 734 -26.35 -1.76 18.57
N ASP A 735 -25.03 -1.72 18.34
CA ASP A 735 -24.08 -0.96 19.16
C ASP A 735 -24.43 0.53 19.24
N ILE A 736 -24.75 1.15 18.10
CA ILE A 736 -25.16 2.57 18.06
C ILE A 736 -26.46 2.77 18.85
N ARG A 737 -27.43 1.86 18.71
CA ARG A 737 -28.70 1.95 19.42
C ARG A 737 -28.52 1.80 20.94
N GLU A 738 -27.72 0.81 21.36
CA GLU A 738 -27.37 0.60 22.77
C GLU A 738 -26.64 1.83 23.32
N LYS A 739 -25.73 2.43 22.55
CA LYS A 739 -25.01 3.66 22.92
C LYS A 739 -25.98 4.84 23.09
N ILE A 740 -26.92 5.04 22.17
CA ILE A 740 -27.99 6.06 22.27
C ILE A 740 -28.86 5.83 23.51
N GLN A 741 -29.18 4.58 23.86
CA GLN A 741 -29.96 4.27 25.04
C GLN A 741 -29.18 4.50 26.34
N SER A 742 -27.88 4.17 26.36
CA SER A 742 -27.02 4.28 27.54
C SER A 742 -26.68 5.73 27.92
N LEU A 743 -26.56 6.63 26.93
CA LEU A 743 -26.17 8.03 27.14
C LEU A 743 -27.33 8.93 27.65
N GLY A 744 -28.54 8.37 27.85
CA GLY A 744 -29.65 9.06 28.50
C GLY A 744 -30.40 10.06 27.59
N PRO A 745 -31.19 11.00 28.18
CA PRO A 745 -32.07 11.90 27.42
C PRO A 745 -31.31 12.97 26.61
N GLU A 746 -30.11 13.37 27.03
CA GLU A 746 -29.33 14.43 26.36
C GLU A 746 -29.03 14.11 24.89
N ILE A 747 -28.61 12.88 24.61
CA ILE A 747 -28.33 12.48 23.22
C ILE A 747 -29.62 12.41 22.39
N GLN A 748 -30.73 11.97 22.97
CA GLN A 748 -32.01 11.90 22.29
C GLN A 748 -32.52 13.29 21.93
N ASP A 749 -32.33 14.26 22.82
CA ASP A 749 -32.65 15.67 22.57
C ASP A 749 -31.76 16.25 21.46
N GLN A 750 -30.44 16.01 21.51
CA GLN A 750 -29.54 16.45 20.43
C GLN A 750 -29.92 15.82 19.08
N ILE A 751 -30.21 14.51 19.03
CA ILE A 751 -30.64 13.83 17.80
C ILE A 751 -31.95 14.41 17.28
N MET A 752 -32.93 14.66 18.16
CA MET A 752 -34.22 15.20 17.75
C MET A 752 -34.12 16.66 17.27
N MET A 753 -33.29 17.48 17.91
CA MET A 753 -32.99 18.84 17.45
C MET A 753 -32.21 18.82 16.11
N LEU A 754 -31.20 17.97 15.99
CA LEU A 754 -30.43 17.79 14.77
C LEU A 754 -31.33 17.36 13.60
N LYS A 755 -32.27 16.44 13.85
CA LYS A 755 -33.29 16.02 12.85
C LYS A 755 -34.14 17.21 12.39
N LYS A 756 -34.54 18.13 13.28
CA LYS A 756 -35.29 19.35 12.92
C LYS A 756 -34.44 20.30 12.07
N VAL A 757 -33.18 20.53 12.46
CA VAL A 757 -32.24 21.41 11.73
C VAL A 757 -32.01 20.90 10.30
N VAL A 758 -31.74 19.60 10.17
CA VAL A 758 -31.45 18.96 8.88
C VAL A 758 -32.69 18.89 7.98
N ASN A 759 -33.87 18.59 8.52
CA ASN A 759 -35.10 18.50 7.72
C ASN A 759 -35.61 19.87 7.22
N ASN A 760 -35.33 20.96 7.94
CA ASN A 760 -35.76 22.30 7.54
C ASN A 760 -34.83 22.95 6.51
N ASN A 761 -33.85 22.22 5.94
CA ASN A 761 -32.80 22.75 5.08
C ASN A 761 -32.20 24.04 5.66
N SER A 762 -31.88 24.00 6.97
CA SER A 762 -31.43 25.16 7.71
C SER A 762 -30.17 25.78 7.08
N ARG A 763 -30.08 27.12 7.05
CA ARG A 763 -28.89 27.84 6.55
C ARG A 763 -27.65 27.68 7.45
N LYS A 764 -27.79 27.05 8.63
CA LYS A 764 -26.73 26.88 9.63
C LYS A 764 -25.47 26.23 9.05
N SER A 765 -24.31 26.63 9.57
CA SER A 765 -23.01 26.12 9.13
C SER A 765 -22.72 24.73 9.69
N LEU A 766 -21.81 23.98 9.06
CA LEU A 766 -21.34 22.69 9.61
C LEU A 766 -20.67 22.88 10.97
N LYS A 767 -19.88 23.94 11.15
CA LYS A 767 -19.28 24.33 12.45
C LYS A 767 -20.33 24.49 13.55
N PHE A 768 -21.47 25.13 13.25
CA PHE A 768 -22.58 25.24 14.19
C PHE A 768 -23.10 23.85 14.62
N ILE A 769 -23.25 22.92 13.67
CA ILE A 769 -23.73 21.56 13.96
C ILE A 769 -22.77 20.82 14.87
N PHE A 770 -21.47 20.83 14.55
CA PHE A 770 -20.45 20.15 15.35
C PHE A 770 -20.33 20.75 16.75
N SER A 771 -20.46 22.07 16.89
CA SER A 771 -20.37 22.75 18.19
C SER A 771 -21.60 22.52 19.08
N ASN A 772 -22.81 22.43 18.51
CA ASN A 772 -24.06 22.33 19.27
C ASN A 772 -24.58 20.89 19.42
N TYR A 773 -24.20 19.97 18.55
CA TYR A 773 -24.64 18.57 18.56
C TYR A 773 -23.48 17.55 18.54
N PRO A 774 -22.39 17.75 19.30
CA PRO A 774 -21.21 16.90 19.21
C PRO A 774 -21.51 15.44 19.60
N LEU A 775 -22.33 15.24 20.64
CA LEU A 775 -22.64 13.91 21.16
C LEU A 775 -23.45 13.08 20.15
N ALA A 776 -24.41 13.73 19.46
CA ALA A 776 -25.19 13.10 18.41
C ALA A 776 -24.31 12.70 17.20
N ILE A 777 -23.43 13.61 16.75
CA ILE A 777 -22.55 13.36 15.60
C ILE A 777 -21.58 12.20 15.90
N HIS A 778 -20.86 12.24 17.03
CA HIS A 778 -19.89 11.20 17.39
C HIS A 778 -20.54 9.83 17.68
N THR A 779 -21.81 9.79 18.03
CA THR A 779 -22.53 8.53 18.29
C THR A 779 -23.11 7.94 17.02
N LEU A 780 -23.70 8.77 16.14
CA LEU A 780 -24.27 8.29 14.87
C LEU A 780 -23.18 7.92 13.86
N PHE A 781 -22.03 8.58 13.93
CA PHE A 781 -20.91 8.42 13.00
C PHE A 781 -19.64 8.05 13.77
N PRO A 782 -19.39 6.75 14.01
CA PRO A 782 -18.11 6.31 14.57
C PRO A 782 -16.92 6.60 13.64
N VAL A 783 -17.16 6.82 12.34
CA VAL A 783 -16.11 7.19 11.37
C VAL A 783 -16.34 8.62 10.87
N LEU A 784 -15.30 9.45 10.92
CA LEU A 784 -15.25 10.76 10.27
C LEU A 784 -14.18 10.73 9.16
N MET A 785 -14.55 11.12 7.94
CA MET A 785 -13.63 11.22 6.81
C MET A 785 -13.59 12.66 6.31
N THR A 786 -12.43 13.32 6.41
CA THR A 786 -12.31 14.72 6.00
C THR A 786 -10.85 15.13 5.76
N THR A 787 -10.61 16.33 5.24
CA THR A 787 -9.26 16.87 5.09
C THR A 787 -8.73 17.41 6.43
N PRO A 788 -7.39 17.48 6.63
CA PRO A 788 -6.81 18.15 7.79
C PRO A 788 -7.39 19.53 8.08
N ASP A 789 -7.63 20.27 7.00
CA ASP A 789 -8.08 21.66 7.10
C ASP A 789 -9.53 21.75 7.58
N SER A 790 -10.41 20.92 7.01
CA SER A 790 -11.81 20.82 7.42
C SER A 790 -11.96 20.29 8.85
N ALA A 791 -11.11 19.33 9.25
CA ALA A 791 -11.13 18.76 10.60
C ALA A 791 -10.87 19.83 11.66
N ALA A 792 -9.86 20.68 11.45
CA ALA A 792 -9.50 21.77 12.37
C ALA A 792 -10.61 22.82 12.53
N ILE A 793 -11.42 23.05 11.49
CA ILE A 793 -12.56 23.97 11.56
C ILE A 793 -13.73 23.38 12.35
N LEU A 794 -13.93 22.06 12.25
CA LEU A 794 -15.12 21.38 12.76
C LEU A 794 -14.96 20.85 14.19
N LEU A 795 -13.75 20.43 14.56
CA LEU A 795 -13.50 19.69 15.79
C LEU A 795 -12.89 20.58 16.87
N GLU A 796 -13.24 20.30 18.12
CA GLU A 796 -12.62 20.96 19.26
C GLU A 796 -11.23 20.35 19.54
N THR A 797 -10.26 21.19 19.88
CA THR A 797 -8.89 20.79 20.18
C THR A 797 -8.81 20.05 21.53
N LYS A 798 -8.97 18.72 21.52
CA LYS A 798 -8.89 17.87 22.72
C LYS A 798 -8.04 16.63 22.49
N PRO A 799 -7.22 16.20 23.46
CA PRO A 799 -6.44 14.98 23.32
C PRO A 799 -7.37 13.76 23.24
N ASN A 800 -6.99 12.74 22.47
CA ASN A 800 -7.66 11.43 22.45
C ASN A 800 -9.15 11.48 22.09
N LEU A 801 -9.57 12.45 21.26
CA LEU A 801 -10.91 12.54 20.68
C LEU A 801 -11.27 11.32 19.83
N PHE A 802 -10.27 10.70 19.19
CA PHE A 802 -10.41 9.47 18.41
C PHE A 802 -9.52 8.36 18.96
N ASN A 803 -10.04 7.13 18.99
CA ASN A 803 -9.28 5.93 19.32
C ASN A 803 -8.21 5.65 18.25
N GLN A 804 -8.52 5.95 16.99
CA GLN A 804 -7.55 5.84 15.90
C GLN A 804 -7.68 7.00 14.91
N VAL A 805 -6.54 7.56 14.51
CA VAL A 805 -6.43 8.51 13.39
C VAL A 805 -5.63 7.85 12.29
N ILE A 806 -6.21 7.78 11.10
CA ILE A 806 -5.59 7.24 9.90
C ILE A 806 -5.26 8.40 8.96
N PHE A 807 -4.01 8.50 8.52
CA PHE A 807 -3.60 9.42 7.47
C PHE A 807 -3.38 8.63 6.18
N ASP A 808 -4.21 8.82 5.16
CA ASP A 808 -3.97 8.28 3.82
C ASP A 808 -3.23 9.29 2.95
N GLU A 809 -2.44 8.78 1.99
CA GLU A 809 -1.53 9.56 1.15
C GLU A 809 -0.59 10.45 1.98
N ALA A 810 -0.09 9.92 3.11
CA ALA A 810 0.68 10.69 4.07
C ALA A 810 2.01 11.26 3.53
N SER A 811 2.51 10.73 2.41
CA SER A 811 3.64 11.33 1.68
C SER A 811 3.31 12.72 1.13
N GLN A 812 2.02 13.06 0.98
CA GLN A 812 1.55 14.36 0.48
C GLN A 812 1.11 15.32 1.60
N LEU A 813 1.05 14.85 2.85
CA LEU A 813 0.67 15.68 3.99
C LEU A 813 1.90 16.39 4.55
N PHE A 814 1.83 17.71 4.64
CA PHE A 814 2.84 18.49 5.37
C PHE A 814 2.77 18.17 6.86
N VAL A 815 3.92 18.00 7.51
CA VAL A 815 4.01 17.69 8.95
C VAL A 815 3.23 18.72 9.75
N GLU A 816 3.39 20.01 9.43
CA GLU A 816 2.74 21.12 10.13
C GLU A 816 1.20 21.08 10.08
N LYS A 817 0.58 20.45 9.08
CA LYS A 817 -0.88 20.28 9.05
C LYS A 817 -1.38 19.12 9.91
N THR A 818 -0.49 18.18 10.23
CA THR A 818 -0.87 16.89 10.84
C THR A 818 -0.74 16.90 12.37
N ILE A 819 0.09 17.76 12.95
CA ILE A 819 0.36 17.80 14.39
C ILE A 819 -0.94 17.96 15.22
N PRO A 820 -1.83 18.93 14.95
CA PRO A 820 -3.09 19.03 15.69
C PRO A 820 -3.95 17.77 15.65
N ILE A 821 -3.89 17.04 14.53
CA ILE A 821 -4.70 15.86 14.28
C ILE A 821 -4.11 14.63 14.98
N ILE A 822 -2.78 14.51 15.00
CA ILE A 822 -2.07 13.50 15.79
C ILE A 822 -2.44 13.65 17.27
N TYR A 823 -2.56 14.89 17.76
CA TYR A 823 -2.96 15.17 19.13
C TYR A 823 -4.36 14.64 19.47
N TRP A 824 -5.28 14.61 18.51
CA TRP A 824 -6.63 14.06 18.69
C TRP A 824 -6.67 12.52 18.75
N GLY A 825 -5.63 11.82 18.32
CA GLY A 825 -5.61 10.35 18.25
C GLY A 825 -4.98 9.68 19.48
N GLN A 826 -5.50 8.52 19.87
CA GLN A 826 -4.81 7.59 20.78
C GLN A 826 -3.81 6.70 20.03
N ARG A 827 -4.17 6.30 18.80
CA ARG A 827 -3.35 5.48 17.90
C ARG A 827 -3.29 6.12 16.52
N ILE A 828 -2.11 6.10 15.90
CA ILE A 828 -1.88 6.74 14.60
C ILE A 828 -1.45 5.70 13.57
N VAL A 829 -2.16 5.69 12.45
CA VAL A 829 -1.84 4.86 11.29
C VAL A 829 -1.49 5.78 10.14
N VAL A 830 -0.28 5.66 9.62
CA VAL A 830 0.23 6.49 8.53
C VAL A 830 0.32 5.62 7.28
N ALA A 831 -0.60 5.79 6.35
CA ALA A 831 -0.63 5.05 5.11
C ALA A 831 -0.13 5.92 3.94
N GLY A 832 0.85 5.42 3.19
CA GLY A 832 1.48 6.20 2.13
C GLY A 832 2.57 5.44 1.41
N ASP A 833 3.31 6.16 0.56
CA ASP A 833 4.41 5.59 -0.21
C ASP A 833 5.55 6.61 -0.32
N SER A 834 6.70 6.28 0.28
CA SER A 834 7.89 7.15 0.34
C SER A 834 8.51 7.40 -1.04
N LYS A 835 8.18 6.55 -2.02
CA LYS A 835 8.66 6.58 -3.41
C LYS A 835 7.69 7.30 -4.35
N GLN A 836 6.59 7.86 -3.83
CA GLN A 836 5.65 8.72 -4.57
C GLN A 836 5.90 10.21 -4.30
N LEU A 837 5.04 11.10 -4.83
CA LEU A 837 5.23 12.54 -4.70
C LEU A 837 5.19 12.97 -3.22
N ARG A 838 6.12 13.86 -2.91
CA ARG A 838 6.17 14.64 -1.67
C ARG A 838 5.30 15.90 -1.78
N PRO A 839 4.98 16.57 -0.66
CA PRO A 839 4.20 17.79 -0.69
C PRO A 839 5.00 18.88 -1.41
N THR A 840 4.46 19.42 -2.50
CA THR A 840 5.15 20.45 -3.29
C THR A 840 4.84 21.85 -2.77
N ASN A 841 5.88 22.60 -2.36
CA ASN A 841 5.81 24.05 -2.15
C ASN A 841 5.74 24.79 -3.50
N PHE A 842 4.57 24.76 -4.15
CA PHE A 842 4.31 25.32 -5.49
C PHE A 842 4.78 26.78 -5.72
N PHE A 843 5.02 27.56 -4.66
CA PHE A 843 5.36 28.99 -4.74
C PHE A 843 6.65 29.36 -4.01
N GLY A 844 7.47 28.36 -3.66
CA GLY A 844 8.86 28.61 -3.31
C GLY A 844 9.57 29.17 -4.55
N ILE A 845 9.74 30.49 -4.62
CA ILE A 845 10.61 31.13 -5.61
C ILE A 845 11.99 30.49 -5.44
N LYS A 846 12.36 29.54 -6.31
CA LYS A 846 13.76 29.27 -6.60
C LYS A 846 14.29 30.54 -7.25
N ASN A 847 15.09 31.29 -6.51
CA ASN A 847 15.80 32.44 -7.05
C ASN A 847 16.51 32.00 -8.33
N THR A 848 16.06 32.54 -9.46
CA THR A 848 16.80 32.49 -10.71
C THR A 848 17.74 33.69 -10.68
N GLY A 849 18.97 33.45 -10.20
CA GLY A 849 20.06 34.42 -10.17
C GLY A 849 20.17 35.19 -8.85
N GLU A 850 21.32 35.02 -8.20
CA GLU A 850 22.01 35.93 -7.28
C GLU A 850 21.24 36.43 -6.04
N GLU A 851 21.45 35.73 -4.92
CA GLU A 851 22.07 36.22 -3.68
C GLU A 851 21.78 35.20 -2.56
N GLU A 852 22.85 34.64 -1.99
CA GLU A 852 22.84 33.77 -0.82
C GLU A 852 22.52 34.62 0.41
N THR A 853 21.26 34.64 0.85
CA THR A 853 20.94 35.02 2.23
C THR A 853 20.91 33.77 3.08
N GLU A 854 21.84 33.70 4.03
CA GLU A 854 22.13 32.61 4.96
C GLU A 854 20.91 31.78 5.39
N ASP A 855 21.03 30.47 5.16
CA ASP A 855 20.07 29.41 5.40
C ASP A 855 19.75 29.23 6.89
N PHE A 856 18.61 29.78 7.33
CA PHE A 856 17.88 29.30 8.52
C PHE A 856 16.79 28.26 8.17
N ASN A 857 16.70 27.83 6.91
CA ASN A 857 15.68 26.91 6.40
C ASN A 857 16.07 25.42 6.47
N ASP A 858 17.34 25.10 6.71
CA ASP A 858 17.87 23.73 6.56
C ASP A 858 17.86 22.85 7.83
N ASN A 859 17.37 23.36 8.98
CA ASN A 859 17.43 22.62 10.26
C ASN A 859 16.22 21.71 10.56
N LEU A 860 15.23 21.57 9.66
CA LEU A 860 14.11 20.63 9.83
C LEU A 860 14.17 19.54 8.75
N GLU A 861 14.46 18.30 9.15
CA GLU A 861 14.79 17.19 8.25
C GLU A 861 13.60 16.63 7.44
N ALA A 862 12.36 16.74 7.95
CA ALA A 862 11.18 16.11 7.34
C ALA A 862 10.24 17.09 6.63
N GLU A 863 9.85 16.78 5.38
CA GLU A 863 8.90 17.55 4.58
C GLU A 863 7.45 17.00 4.66
N SER A 864 7.30 15.68 4.72
CA SER A 864 6.01 15.00 4.80
C SER A 864 5.78 14.30 6.14
N LEU A 865 4.52 14.01 6.48
CA LEU A 865 4.18 13.18 7.65
C LEU A 865 4.85 11.82 7.57
N LEU A 866 4.84 11.19 6.40
CA LEU A 866 5.46 9.87 6.21
C LEU A 866 6.97 9.91 6.48
N ASP A 867 7.68 10.92 5.97
CA ASP A 867 9.11 11.11 6.26
C ASP A 867 9.35 11.39 7.75
N PHE A 868 8.44 12.11 8.41
CA PHE A 868 8.55 12.45 9.82
C PHE A 868 8.43 11.24 10.75
N VAL A 869 7.57 10.26 10.42
CA VAL A 869 7.36 9.06 11.24
C VAL A 869 8.28 7.89 10.85
N ASN A 870 8.91 7.95 9.68
CA ASN A 870 9.77 6.89 9.19
C ASN A 870 10.97 6.66 10.14
N GLY A 871 11.22 5.39 10.50
CA GLY A 871 12.23 5.01 11.49
C GLY A 871 11.82 5.23 12.96
N LYS A 872 10.67 5.86 13.23
CA LYS A 872 10.20 6.18 14.59
C LYS A 872 9.02 5.33 15.05
N ILE A 873 8.25 4.76 14.11
CA ILE A 873 7.20 3.77 14.39
C ILE A 873 7.37 2.57 13.44
N PRO A 874 6.87 1.37 13.80
CA PRO A 874 7.01 0.20 12.95
C PRO A 874 6.36 0.42 11.58
N SER A 875 6.90 -0.23 10.55
CA SER A 875 6.37 -0.21 9.18
C SER A 875 6.00 -1.61 8.69
N ARG A 876 4.94 -1.68 7.89
CA ARG A 876 4.53 -2.87 7.14
C ARG A 876 4.28 -2.50 5.69
N MET A 877 5.04 -3.11 4.81
CA MET A 877 4.92 -2.94 3.37
C MET A 877 3.91 -3.93 2.78
N LEU A 878 2.98 -3.43 1.98
CA LEU A 878 2.11 -4.26 1.16
C LEU A 878 2.87 -4.75 -0.08
N ARG A 879 2.85 -6.06 -0.34
CA ARG A 879 3.78 -6.68 -1.30
C ARG A 879 3.13 -7.17 -2.59
N TYR A 880 1.85 -7.53 -2.61
CA TYR A 880 1.21 -8.04 -3.82
C TYR A 880 0.73 -6.89 -4.72
N HIS A 881 1.17 -6.85 -5.97
CA HIS A 881 0.74 -5.83 -6.93
C HIS A 881 -0.43 -6.33 -7.80
N TYR A 882 -1.55 -5.61 -7.79
CA TYR A 882 -2.80 -5.99 -8.47
C TYR A 882 -3.19 -5.09 -9.67
N ARG A 883 -2.54 -3.93 -9.83
CA ARG A 883 -2.98 -2.91 -10.82
C ARG A 883 -2.62 -3.28 -12.26
N SER A 884 -1.34 -3.56 -12.51
CA SER A 884 -0.80 -3.76 -13.85
C SER A 884 -1.04 -5.18 -14.32
N VAL A 885 -1.72 -5.37 -15.45
CA VAL A 885 -2.01 -6.69 -16.05
C VAL A 885 -0.73 -7.41 -16.52
N HIS A 886 0.25 -6.63 -16.97
CA HIS A 886 1.54 -7.11 -17.47
C HIS A 886 2.65 -6.71 -16.50
N LYS A 887 3.55 -7.65 -16.15
CA LYS A 887 4.70 -7.42 -15.25
C LYS A 887 5.59 -6.27 -15.75
N GLU A 888 5.71 -6.12 -17.07
CA GLU A 888 6.60 -5.16 -17.72
C GLU A 888 6.25 -3.69 -17.38
N LEU A 889 5.00 -3.42 -17.01
CA LEU A 889 4.53 -2.09 -16.60
C LEU A 889 5.03 -1.67 -15.21
N ILE A 890 5.36 -2.63 -14.34
CA ILE A 890 5.73 -2.37 -12.95
C ILE A 890 7.16 -2.81 -12.62
N ASN A 891 7.78 -3.74 -13.36
CA ASN A 891 9.13 -4.26 -13.08
C ASN A 891 10.19 -3.17 -12.93
N PHE A 892 10.22 -2.18 -13.83
CA PHE A 892 11.14 -1.05 -13.71
C PHE A 892 10.98 -0.31 -12.38
N SER A 893 9.73 -0.08 -11.96
CA SER A 893 9.41 0.57 -10.70
C SER A 893 9.75 -0.31 -9.50
N ASN A 894 9.45 -1.61 -9.57
CA ASN A 894 9.78 -2.60 -8.55
C ASN A 894 11.29 -2.64 -8.25
N THR A 895 12.12 -2.74 -9.29
CA THR A 895 13.57 -2.77 -9.14
C THR A 895 14.13 -1.41 -8.72
N GLY A 896 13.71 -0.32 -9.38
CA GLY A 896 14.28 1.01 -9.16
C GLY A 896 13.86 1.69 -7.85
N PHE A 897 12.70 1.34 -7.29
CA PHE A 897 12.15 2.06 -6.13
C PHE A 897 11.83 1.16 -4.94
N TYR A 898 11.51 -0.11 -5.17
CA TYR A 898 11.02 -1.04 -4.13
C TYR A 898 11.94 -2.23 -3.89
N THR A 899 13.15 -2.23 -4.45
CA THR A 899 14.17 -3.28 -4.23
C THR A 899 13.67 -4.70 -4.50
N ASP A 900 12.81 -4.85 -5.52
CA ASP A 900 12.13 -6.10 -5.89
C ASP A 900 11.30 -6.73 -4.76
N GLN A 901 10.85 -5.97 -3.77
CA GLN A 901 10.04 -6.51 -2.67
C GLN A 901 8.58 -6.81 -3.07
N LEU A 902 8.12 -6.28 -4.21
CA LEU A 902 6.78 -6.52 -4.74
C LEU A 902 6.68 -7.81 -5.54
N PHE A 903 5.57 -8.52 -5.37
CA PHE A 903 5.12 -9.59 -6.25
C PHE A 903 4.36 -8.98 -7.42
N THR A 904 4.83 -9.22 -8.64
CA THR A 904 4.39 -8.52 -9.86
C THR A 904 4.06 -9.44 -11.03
N ASN A 905 4.24 -10.75 -10.85
CA ASN A 905 4.21 -11.69 -11.96
C ASN A 905 2.86 -11.75 -12.72
N SER A 906 2.93 -12.08 -14.01
CA SER A 906 1.78 -12.30 -14.89
C SER A 906 2.07 -13.43 -15.88
N ASN A 907 1.22 -14.45 -15.93
CA ASN A 907 1.28 -15.51 -16.96
C ASN A 907 0.32 -15.20 -18.11
N THR A 908 0.48 -14.01 -18.71
CA THR A 908 -0.35 -13.54 -19.81
C THR A 908 0.40 -13.67 -21.13
N LYS A 909 -0.31 -14.12 -22.18
CA LYS A 909 0.22 -14.09 -23.54
C LYS A 909 0.51 -12.64 -23.91
N LEU A 910 1.75 -12.35 -24.30
CA LEU A 910 2.14 -11.06 -24.85
C LEU A 910 1.59 -10.93 -26.29
N SER A 911 0.28 -10.75 -26.42
CA SER A 911 -0.36 -10.51 -27.72
C SER A 911 0.01 -9.14 -28.30
N THR A 912 0.35 -8.18 -27.44
CA THR A 912 0.84 -6.84 -27.79
C THR A 912 1.91 -6.39 -26.81
N ILE A 913 2.80 -5.51 -27.24
CA ILE A 913 3.83 -4.92 -26.38
C ILE A 913 3.15 -4.04 -25.30
N PRO A 914 3.35 -4.29 -23.99
CA PRO A 914 2.69 -3.54 -22.92
C PRO A 914 3.10 -2.06 -22.85
N ILE A 915 4.35 -1.75 -23.21
CA ILE A 915 4.87 -0.39 -23.33
C ILE A 915 5.35 -0.19 -24.77
N GLU A 916 4.52 0.43 -25.60
CA GLU A 916 4.79 0.61 -27.03
C GLU A 916 5.51 1.95 -27.29
N GLU A 917 6.61 1.90 -28.02
CA GLU A 917 7.38 3.08 -28.41
C GLU A 917 6.84 3.72 -29.69
N ILE A 918 6.57 5.04 -29.67
CA ILE A 918 6.28 5.86 -30.85
C ILE A 918 7.41 6.90 -30.98
N TYR A 919 8.39 6.60 -31.83
CA TYR A 919 9.58 7.44 -32.03
C TYR A 919 9.41 8.39 -33.22
N LEU A 920 9.55 9.70 -32.96
CA LEU A 920 9.38 10.78 -33.94
C LEU A 920 10.67 11.60 -34.09
N PRO A 921 11.64 11.20 -34.93
CA PRO A 921 12.93 11.89 -35.06
C PRO A 921 12.82 13.33 -35.58
N GLU A 922 11.72 13.68 -36.25
CA GLU A 922 11.41 15.01 -36.77
C GLU A 922 10.89 16.00 -35.70
N GLY A 923 10.66 15.52 -34.47
CA GLY A 923 10.22 16.35 -33.35
C GLY A 923 11.18 17.50 -33.06
N LYS A 924 10.63 18.69 -32.76
CA LYS A 924 11.41 19.89 -32.45
C LYS A 924 10.93 20.53 -31.16
N PHE A 925 11.88 20.98 -30.33
CA PHE A 925 11.59 21.68 -29.09
C PHE A 925 11.53 23.19 -29.31
N ILE A 926 10.34 23.71 -29.55
CA ILE A 926 10.08 25.13 -29.85
C ILE A 926 9.11 25.67 -28.80
N ASN A 927 9.44 26.79 -28.15
CA ASN A 927 8.62 27.42 -27.10
C ASN A 927 8.20 26.44 -25.97
N ARG A 928 9.09 25.49 -25.64
CA ARG A 928 8.86 24.42 -24.66
C ARG A 928 7.75 23.42 -25.05
N GLN A 929 7.47 23.30 -26.33
CA GLN A 929 6.48 22.38 -26.90
C GLN A 929 7.13 21.53 -27.98
N ASN A 930 6.53 20.36 -28.21
CA ASN A 930 6.83 19.49 -29.34
C ASN A 930 5.52 19.17 -30.06
N ARG A 931 5.29 19.86 -31.18
CA ARG A 931 4.04 19.76 -31.93
C ARG A 931 3.87 18.42 -32.65
N PRO A 932 4.88 17.87 -33.36
CA PRO A 932 4.79 16.52 -33.92
C PRO A 932 4.36 15.46 -32.90
N GLU A 933 4.95 15.47 -31.69
CA GLU A 933 4.52 14.56 -30.63
C GLU A 933 3.07 14.79 -30.18
N ALA A 934 2.67 16.06 -30.02
CA ALA A 934 1.30 16.39 -29.60
C ALA A 934 0.27 15.91 -30.64
N GLU A 935 0.56 16.05 -31.93
CA GLU A 935 -0.31 15.57 -33.02
C GLU A 935 -0.37 14.04 -33.05
N ALA A 936 0.76 13.35 -32.84
CA ALA A 936 0.80 11.90 -32.76
C ALA A 936 0.00 11.32 -31.58
N VAL A 937 0.05 11.99 -30.41
CA VAL A 937 -0.79 11.62 -29.26
C VAL A 937 -2.27 11.69 -29.61
N VAL A 938 -2.72 12.79 -30.24
CA VAL A 938 -4.13 12.95 -30.62
C VAL A 938 -4.56 11.93 -31.68
N ASN A 939 -3.72 11.70 -32.70
CA ASN A 939 -3.96 10.65 -33.70
C ASN A 939 -4.11 9.27 -33.04
N LYS A 940 -3.22 8.94 -32.10
CA LYS A 940 -3.26 7.64 -31.42
C LYS A 940 -4.49 7.49 -30.53
N ILE A 941 -4.94 8.56 -29.88
CA ILE A 941 -6.20 8.55 -29.12
C ILE A 941 -7.37 8.20 -30.04
N GLU A 942 -7.48 8.84 -31.22
CA GLU A 942 -8.55 8.55 -32.17
C GLU A 942 -8.50 7.08 -32.67
N GLU A 943 -7.29 6.59 -33.00
CA GLU A 943 -7.08 5.18 -33.37
C GLU A 943 -7.51 4.21 -32.25
N ILE A 944 -7.15 4.51 -31.00
CA ILE A 944 -7.58 3.71 -29.84
C ILE A 944 -9.10 3.75 -29.71
N LEU A 945 -9.73 4.90 -29.85
CA LEU A 945 -11.19 5.00 -29.77
C LEU A 945 -11.86 4.13 -30.84
N GLU A 946 -11.29 4.03 -32.04
CA GLU A 946 -11.79 3.18 -33.13
C GLU A 946 -11.58 1.68 -32.89
N THR A 947 -10.45 1.29 -32.31
CA THR A 947 -10.01 -0.12 -32.21
C THR A 947 -10.32 -0.80 -30.88
N ARG A 948 -10.52 -0.03 -29.80
CA ARG A 948 -10.75 -0.56 -28.45
C ARG A 948 -12.08 -1.30 -28.34
N LYS A 949 -12.12 -2.38 -27.55
CA LYS A 949 -13.29 -3.29 -27.46
C LYS A 949 -14.09 -3.18 -26.17
N HIS A 950 -13.47 -2.69 -25.08
CA HIS A 950 -14.04 -2.75 -23.73
C HIS A 950 -14.17 -1.37 -23.08
N ASN A 951 -14.30 -0.31 -23.90
CA ASN A 951 -14.39 1.08 -23.45
C ASN A 951 -13.25 1.48 -22.47
N GLU A 952 -12.06 0.96 -22.74
CA GLU A 952 -10.83 1.19 -21.97
C GLU A 952 -10.60 2.69 -21.77
N THR A 953 -10.37 3.07 -20.53
CA THR A 953 -10.18 4.47 -20.12
C THR A 953 -8.80 4.98 -20.54
N ILE A 954 -8.71 6.25 -20.93
CA ILE A 954 -7.50 6.84 -21.51
C ILE A 954 -7.03 8.03 -20.66
N GLY A 955 -5.71 8.16 -20.48
CA GLY A 955 -5.08 9.33 -19.86
C GLY A 955 -3.82 9.74 -20.60
N VAL A 956 -3.54 11.04 -20.63
CA VAL A 956 -2.33 11.62 -21.24
C VAL A 956 -1.49 12.28 -20.15
N ILE A 957 -0.22 11.86 -20.08
CA ILE A 957 0.77 12.43 -19.16
C ILE A 957 1.84 13.15 -19.96
N THR A 958 2.12 14.38 -19.57
CA THR A 958 3.12 15.25 -20.20
C THR A 958 4.22 15.63 -19.22
N PHE A 959 5.44 15.85 -19.71
CA PHE A 959 6.54 16.26 -18.82
C PHE A 959 6.52 17.76 -18.49
N ASN A 960 5.77 18.56 -19.24
CA ASN A 960 5.65 19.99 -19.00
C ASN A 960 4.24 20.53 -19.31
N VAL A 961 3.87 21.61 -18.62
CA VAL A 961 2.53 22.23 -18.72
C VAL A 961 2.23 22.77 -20.13
N LYS A 962 3.21 23.36 -20.82
CA LYS A 962 2.98 23.92 -22.17
C LYS A 962 2.64 22.83 -23.19
N GLN A 963 3.19 21.63 -23.03
CA GLN A 963 2.83 20.45 -23.82
C GLN A 963 1.42 19.94 -23.48
N SER A 964 1.05 19.90 -22.20
CA SER A 964 -0.32 19.56 -21.77
C SER A 964 -1.37 20.47 -22.42
N VAL A 965 -1.14 21.79 -22.40
CA VAL A 965 -2.04 22.78 -23.00
C VAL A 965 -2.15 22.59 -24.51
N LEU A 966 -1.03 22.34 -25.19
CA LEU A 966 -1.03 22.09 -26.63
C LEU A 966 -1.88 20.86 -26.99
N ILE A 967 -1.67 19.74 -26.31
CA ILE A 967 -2.43 18.50 -26.56
C ILE A 967 -3.92 18.73 -26.28
N GLN A 968 -4.26 19.38 -25.16
CA GLN A 968 -5.66 19.70 -24.85
C GLN A 968 -6.30 20.54 -25.96
N SER A 969 -5.61 21.60 -26.42
CA SER A 969 -6.12 22.47 -27.49
C SER A 969 -6.36 21.73 -28.81
N LEU A 970 -5.52 20.72 -29.11
CA LEU A 970 -5.68 19.88 -30.30
C LEU A 970 -6.86 18.90 -30.14
N LEU A 971 -7.04 18.30 -28.96
CA LEU A 971 -8.19 17.45 -28.65
C LEU A 971 -9.50 18.24 -28.77
N ASP A 972 -9.57 19.43 -28.18
CA ASP A 972 -10.77 20.28 -28.22
C ASP A 972 -11.10 20.67 -29.67
N LYS A 973 -10.09 21.00 -30.47
CA LYS A 973 -10.26 21.32 -31.90
C LYS A 973 -10.75 20.11 -32.71
N ARG A 974 -10.24 18.91 -32.45
CA ARG A 974 -10.69 17.70 -33.15
C ARG A 974 -12.08 17.24 -32.73
N ALA A 975 -12.42 17.41 -31.45
CA ALA A 975 -13.73 17.07 -30.90
C ALA A 975 -14.88 17.83 -31.58
N GLN A 976 -14.63 19.03 -32.11
CA GLN A 976 -15.61 19.79 -32.92
C GLN A 976 -16.12 19.01 -34.13
N ASN A 977 -15.26 18.19 -34.74
CA ASN A 977 -15.58 17.42 -35.95
C ASN A 977 -15.70 15.91 -35.69
N ASN A 978 -15.39 15.45 -34.48
CA ASN A 978 -15.40 14.04 -34.09
C ASN A 978 -16.28 13.84 -32.84
N LYS A 979 -17.54 13.44 -33.07
CA LYS A 979 -18.53 13.23 -32.00
C LYS A 979 -18.05 12.20 -30.96
N LYS A 980 -17.43 11.11 -31.41
CA LYS A 980 -16.96 10.03 -30.50
C LYS A 980 -15.88 10.53 -29.55
N LEU A 981 -14.98 11.39 -30.03
CA LEU A 981 -13.97 12.05 -29.19
C LEU A 981 -14.62 13.04 -28.20
N ALA A 982 -15.60 13.83 -28.66
CA ALA A 982 -16.32 14.77 -27.80
C ALA A 982 -17.08 14.06 -26.66
N ASP A 983 -17.71 12.92 -26.95
CA ASP A 983 -18.41 12.09 -25.96
C ASP A 983 -17.40 11.52 -24.93
N GLU A 984 -16.22 11.06 -25.37
CA GLU A 984 -15.20 10.54 -24.46
C GLU A 984 -14.58 11.65 -23.58
N LEU A 985 -14.39 12.86 -24.10
CA LEU A 985 -13.90 14.01 -23.30
C LEU A 985 -14.87 14.44 -22.20
N ASN A 986 -16.14 14.01 -22.26
CA ASN A 986 -17.18 14.33 -21.28
C ASN A 986 -17.79 13.09 -20.64
N ARG A 987 -17.11 11.95 -20.70
CA ARG A 987 -17.63 10.67 -20.20
C ARG A 987 -17.74 10.66 -18.67
N ILE A 988 -18.98 10.75 -18.18
CA ILE A 988 -19.32 10.61 -16.76
C ILE A 988 -20.29 9.43 -16.63
N VAL A 989 -19.98 8.47 -15.74
CA VAL A 989 -20.81 7.28 -15.47
C VAL A 989 -20.95 7.13 -13.97
N ASP A 990 -22.17 7.02 -13.46
CA ASP A 990 -22.46 6.87 -12.01
C ASP A 990 -21.77 7.92 -11.13
N ARG A 991 -21.80 9.19 -11.58
CA ARG A 991 -21.11 10.34 -10.95
C ARG A 991 -19.58 10.23 -10.92
N LYS A 992 -18.98 9.22 -11.55
CA LYS A 992 -17.53 9.08 -11.72
C LYS A 992 -17.10 9.62 -13.07
N ASN A 993 -16.03 10.42 -13.06
CA ASN A 993 -15.47 11.01 -14.26
C ASN A 993 -14.46 10.04 -14.92
N TYR A 994 -14.84 9.48 -16.06
CA TYR A 994 -14.00 8.60 -16.89
C TYR A 994 -13.45 9.30 -18.13
N SER A 995 -13.60 10.62 -18.22
CA SER A 995 -13.08 11.39 -19.34
C SER A 995 -11.57 11.26 -19.50
N ILE A 996 -11.11 11.52 -20.73
CA ILE A 996 -9.70 11.64 -21.05
C ILE A 996 -9.13 12.81 -20.24
N PHE A 997 -8.13 12.53 -19.40
CA PHE A 997 -7.36 13.60 -18.77
C PHE A 997 -6.10 13.92 -19.57
N VAL A 998 -5.69 15.19 -19.53
CA VAL A 998 -4.36 15.63 -19.98
C VAL A 998 -3.70 16.40 -18.84
N LYS A 999 -2.74 15.75 -18.17
CA LYS A 999 -2.06 16.28 -16.98
C LYS A 999 -0.54 16.25 -17.14
N ASN A 1000 0.17 17.07 -16.38
CA ASN A 1000 1.62 17.02 -16.25
C ASN A 1000 2.05 16.10 -15.09
N LEU A 1001 3.34 15.78 -14.99
CA LEU A 1001 3.90 14.90 -13.95
C LEU A 1001 3.52 15.28 -12.51
N GLU A 1002 3.28 16.56 -12.23
CA GLU A 1002 2.95 17.05 -10.88
C GLU A 1002 1.49 16.82 -10.50
N ASN A 1003 0.58 16.73 -11.49
CA ASN A 1003 -0.86 16.71 -11.25
C ASN A 1003 -1.50 15.32 -11.45
N VAL A 1004 -0.71 14.31 -11.85
CA VAL A 1004 -1.24 12.98 -12.22
C VAL A 1004 -1.42 12.01 -11.03
N GLN A 1005 -1.11 12.44 -9.81
CA GLN A 1005 -1.17 11.55 -8.66
C GLN A 1005 -2.62 11.21 -8.27
N GLY A 1006 -2.86 9.90 -8.09
CA GLY A 1006 -4.20 9.34 -7.81
C GLY A 1006 -4.99 9.00 -9.08
N ASP A 1007 -4.57 9.48 -10.25
CA ASP A 1007 -5.25 9.18 -11.51
C ASP A 1007 -4.74 7.88 -12.12
N GLU A 1008 -5.64 6.95 -12.43
CA GLU A 1008 -5.30 5.70 -13.10
C GLU A 1008 -6.17 5.50 -14.32
N ARG A 1009 -5.60 4.89 -15.36
CA ARG A 1009 -6.31 4.57 -16.60
C ARG A 1009 -5.86 3.22 -17.16
N ASP A 1010 -6.73 2.61 -17.95
CA ASP A 1010 -6.39 1.38 -18.66
C ASP A 1010 -5.23 1.62 -19.63
N ILE A 1011 -5.28 2.74 -20.33
CA ILE A 1011 -4.29 3.17 -21.31
C ILE A 1011 -3.72 4.53 -20.93
N ILE A 1012 -2.40 4.64 -20.86
CA ILE A 1012 -1.68 5.90 -20.64
C ILE A 1012 -0.85 6.23 -21.89
N LEU A 1013 -0.97 7.47 -22.37
CA LEU A 1013 -0.08 8.03 -23.38
C LEU A 1013 0.88 9.01 -22.73
N PHE A 1014 2.18 8.76 -22.86
CA PHE A 1014 3.22 9.72 -22.48
C PHE A 1014 3.60 10.57 -23.66
N SER A 1015 3.46 11.89 -23.52
CA SER A 1015 4.12 12.85 -24.41
C SER A 1015 5.37 13.39 -23.72
N PHE A 1016 6.53 13.05 -24.28
CA PHE A 1016 7.80 13.46 -23.72
C PHE A 1016 7.99 14.98 -23.81
N GLY A 1017 7.60 15.58 -24.93
CA GLY A 1017 7.59 17.02 -25.16
C GLY A 1017 8.97 17.66 -25.33
N PHE A 1018 10.07 16.90 -25.20
CA PHE A 1018 11.45 17.37 -25.35
C PHE A 1018 12.10 16.78 -26.60
N ALA A 1019 12.85 17.61 -27.32
CA ALA A 1019 13.58 17.27 -28.53
C ALA A 1019 14.76 18.22 -28.75
N LYS A 1020 15.53 18.00 -29.82
CA LYS A 1020 16.53 18.99 -30.27
C LYS A 1020 15.82 20.28 -30.70
N ASN A 1021 16.44 21.43 -30.42
CA ASN A 1021 15.91 22.72 -30.84
C ASN A 1021 16.14 22.95 -32.35
N GLU A 1022 15.74 24.10 -32.89
CA GLU A 1022 15.92 24.44 -34.31
C GLU A 1022 17.39 24.40 -34.78
N ASN A 1023 18.34 24.57 -33.86
CA ASN A 1023 19.77 24.53 -34.12
C ASN A 1023 20.39 23.13 -33.90
N GLY A 1024 19.57 22.10 -33.68
CA GLY A 1024 20.04 20.72 -33.44
C GLY A 1024 20.59 20.44 -32.03
N VAL A 1025 20.52 21.41 -31.11
CA VAL A 1025 21.06 21.30 -29.74
C VAL A 1025 20.00 20.71 -28.80
N PHE A 1026 20.38 19.69 -28.04
CA PHE A 1026 19.57 19.11 -26.98
C PHE A 1026 20.01 19.65 -25.60
N ARG A 1027 19.04 19.98 -24.73
CA ARG A 1027 19.32 20.41 -23.36
C ARG A 1027 18.89 19.32 -22.38
N ASN A 1028 19.82 18.81 -21.57
CA ASN A 1028 19.59 17.82 -20.52
C ASN A 1028 18.89 18.44 -19.29
N TYR A 1029 17.72 19.04 -19.49
CA TYR A 1029 16.89 19.59 -18.43
C TYR A 1029 15.42 19.30 -18.70
N PHE A 1030 14.83 18.46 -17.84
CA PHE A 1030 13.50 17.89 -18.00
C PHE A 1030 12.48 18.55 -17.06
N GLY A 1031 12.70 19.81 -16.69
CA GLY A 1031 11.83 20.53 -15.77
C GLY A 1031 11.85 19.93 -14.36
N PRO A 1032 10.69 19.74 -13.70
CA PRO A 1032 10.60 19.20 -12.34
C PRO A 1032 11.24 17.82 -12.15
N LEU A 1033 11.41 17.06 -13.24
CA LEU A 1033 12.10 15.78 -13.20
C LEU A 1033 13.62 15.92 -12.96
N SER A 1034 14.22 17.05 -13.36
CA SER A 1034 15.65 17.32 -13.14
C SER A 1034 15.95 17.89 -11.75
N ASP A 1035 14.93 18.13 -10.92
CA ASP A 1035 15.06 18.61 -9.56
C ASP A 1035 15.22 17.46 -8.54
N ARG A 1036 15.52 17.78 -7.27
CA ARG A 1036 15.57 16.81 -6.15
C ARG A 1036 14.20 16.12 -6.01
N GLY A 1037 14.20 14.79 -5.87
CA GLY A 1037 12.97 13.98 -5.83
C GLY A 1037 12.26 13.85 -7.18
N GLY A 1038 12.94 14.18 -8.29
CA GLY A 1038 12.41 14.01 -9.65
C GLY A 1038 12.10 12.55 -9.99
N GLU A 1039 12.89 11.60 -9.47
CA GLU A 1039 12.70 10.16 -9.61
C GLU A 1039 11.31 9.70 -9.12
N ASN A 1040 10.80 10.26 -8.02
CA ASN A 1040 9.47 9.94 -7.51
C ASN A 1040 8.36 10.41 -8.47
N ARG A 1041 8.57 11.53 -9.19
CA ARG A 1041 7.64 12.01 -10.23
C ARG A 1041 7.56 11.04 -11.40
N LEU A 1042 8.72 10.50 -11.81
CA LEU A 1042 8.76 9.46 -12.85
C LEU A 1042 8.04 8.19 -12.37
N ASN A 1043 8.35 7.71 -11.16
CA ASN A 1043 7.72 6.53 -10.58
C ASN A 1043 6.20 6.64 -10.55
N VAL A 1044 5.70 7.79 -10.07
CA VAL A 1044 4.28 8.11 -10.03
C VAL A 1044 3.70 8.02 -11.42
N ALA A 1045 4.35 8.63 -12.42
CA ALA A 1045 3.81 8.67 -13.76
C ALA A 1045 3.74 7.28 -14.41
N ILE A 1046 4.83 6.52 -14.42
CA ILE A 1046 4.93 5.22 -15.11
C ILE A 1046 4.04 4.14 -14.49
N THR A 1047 3.60 4.32 -13.24
CA THR A 1047 2.74 3.37 -12.52
C THR A 1047 1.24 3.64 -12.68
N ARG A 1048 0.82 4.62 -13.50
CA ARG A 1048 -0.61 4.97 -13.69
C ARG A 1048 -1.38 4.07 -14.66
N ALA A 1049 -0.69 3.26 -15.44
CA ALA A 1049 -1.29 2.39 -16.45
C ALA A 1049 -1.67 1.01 -15.90
N LYS A 1050 -2.91 0.57 -16.16
CA LYS A 1050 -3.35 -0.80 -15.82
C LYS A 1050 -3.02 -1.81 -16.91
N ARG A 1051 -3.13 -1.44 -18.19
CA ARG A 1051 -3.02 -2.38 -19.32
C ARG A 1051 -1.95 -2.02 -20.32
N LYS A 1052 -1.88 -0.74 -20.73
CA LYS A 1052 -0.98 -0.34 -21.82
C LYS A 1052 -0.41 1.07 -21.66
N ILE A 1053 0.84 1.24 -22.07
CA ILE A 1053 1.50 2.53 -22.21
C ILE A 1053 1.88 2.75 -23.67
N TYR A 1054 1.62 3.95 -24.20
CA TYR A 1054 2.23 4.45 -25.43
C TYR A 1054 3.21 5.56 -25.08
N LEU A 1055 4.49 5.37 -25.37
CA LEU A 1055 5.53 6.36 -25.14
C LEU A 1055 5.87 7.12 -26.42
N VAL A 1056 5.36 8.35 -26.53
CA VAL A 1056 5.63 9.25 -27.66
C VAL A 1056 6.84 10.11 -27.33
N LYS A 1057 7.94 9.92 -28.07
CA LYS A 1057 9.22 10.61 -27.82
C LYS A 1057 9.96 10.95 -29.12
N SER A 1058 10.77 12.00 -29.07
CA SER A 1058 11.64 12.43 -30.19
C SER A 1058 13.14 12.25 -29.90
N ILE A 1059 13.49 11.64 -28.77
CA ILE A 1059 14.88 11.37 -28.35
C ILE A 1059 15.06 9.90 -27.96
N LYS A 1060 16.30 9.44 -27.89
CA LYS A 1060 16.67 8.09 -27.44
C LYS A 1060 17.37 8.12 -26.09
N SER A 1061 17.52 6.96 -25.45
CA SER A 1061 18.20 6.81 -24.16
C SER A 1061 19.61 7.43 -24.17
N TYR A 1062 20.39 7.24 -25.24
CA TYR A 1062 21.75 7.78 -25.39
C TYR A 1062 21.83 9.30 -25.54
N ASP A 1063 20.72 9.99 -25.86
CA ASP A 1063 20.70 11.46 -25.89
C ASP A 1063 20.69 12.07 -24.46
N ILE A 1064 20.35 11.27 -23.44
CA ILE A 1064 20.26 11.67 -22.03
C ILE A 1064 21.59 11.40 -21.32
N SER A 1065 22.16 12.44 -20.70
CA SER A 1065 23.39 12.31 -19.91
C SER A 1065 23.18 11.52 -18.62
N LYS A 1066 24.07 10.57 -18.34
CA LYS A 1066 24.12 9.80 -17.09
C LYS A 1066 24.72 10.57 -15.92
N ASP A 1067 25.41 11.68 -16.17
CA ASP A 1067 26.18 12.44 -15.18
C ASP A 1067 25.34 13.47 -14.40
N SER A 1068 24.01 13.35 -14.43
CA SER A 1068 23.11 14.25 -13.68
C SER A 1068 23.35 14.13 -12.17
N LYS A 1069 23.45 15.27 -11.47
CA LYS A 1069 23.52 15.32 -10.00
C LYS A 1069 22.30 14.68 -9.32
N ASN A 1070 21.11 14.84 -9.91
CA ASN A 1070 19.86 14.31 -9.38
C ASN A 1070 19.50 12.97 -10.03
N LYS A 1071 18.80 12.09 -9.30
CA LYS A 1071 18.42 10.74 -9.74
C LYS A 1071 17.40 10.74 -10.89
N GLY A 1072 16.47 11.70 -10.93
CA GLY A 1072 15.40 11.76 -11.92
C GLY A 1072 15.83 11.57 -13.39
N PRO A 1073 16.76 12.38 -13.94
CA PRO A 1073 17.24 12.20 -15.31
C PRO A 1073 17.98 10.87 -15.55
N LYS A 1074 18.68 10.33 -14.53
CA LYS A 1074 19.34 9.03 -14.62
C LYS A 1074 18.31 7.90 -14.74
N PHE A 1075 17.29 7.90 -13.87
CA PHE A 1075 16.21 6.94 -13.93
C PHE A 1075 15.44 7.02 -15.25
N LEU A 1076 15.26 8.23 -15.78
CA LEU A 1076 14.65 8.40 -17.10
C LEU A 1076 15.49 7.78 -18.21
N HIS A 1077 16.82 7.91 -18.17
CA HIS A 1077 17.72 7.23 -19.11
C HIS A 1077 17.50 5.71 -19.08
N TYR A 1078 17.51 5.09 -17.90
CA TYR A 1078 17.28 3.65 -17.76
C TYR A 1078 15.87 3.23 -18.17
N TYR A 1079 14.85 4.05 -17.88
CA TYR A 1079 13.48 3.77 -18.32
C TYR A 1079 13.37 3.78 -19.85
N LEU A 1080 13.98 4.76 -20.53
CA LEU A 1080 14.02 4.77 -22.00
C LEU A 1080 14.78 3.57 -22.56
N LYS A 1081 15.90 3.16 -21.94
CA LYS A 1081 16.66 1.97 -22.33
C LYS A 1081 15.83 0.69 -22.15
N TYR A 1082 15.07 0.59 -21.07
CA TYR A 1082 14.16 -0.52 -20.80
C TYR A 1082 13.04 -0.60 -21.86
N VAL A 1083 12.43 0.54 -22.22
CA VAL A 1083 11.39 0.59 -23.27
C VAL A 1083 11.98 0.25 -24.65
N GLU A 1084 13.17 0.74 -24.97
CA GLU A 1084 13.87 0.43 -26.23
C GLU A 1084 14.20 -1.06 -26.33
N ALA A 1085 14.64 -1.71 -25.25
CA ALA A 1085 14.87 -3.15 -25.21
C ALA A 1085 13.56 -3.94 -25.41
N LEU A 1086 12.46 -3.51 -24.78
CA LEU A 1086 11.15 -4.15 -24.92
C LEU A 1086 10.60 -4.09 -26.36
N ASN A 1087 10.90 -3.02 -27.10
CA ASN A 1087 10.41 -2.79 -28.47
C ASN A 1087 11.42 -3.21 -29.56
N ASN A 1088 12.56 -3.80 -29.21
CA ASN A 1088 13.58 -4.15 -30.18
C ASN A 1088 13.16 -5.37 -31.03
N PRO A 1089 12.95 -5.23 -32.35
CA PRO A 1089 12.52 -6.33 -33.21
C PRO A 1089 13.62 -7.38 -33.42
N ASN A 1090 14.88 -7.07 -33.13
CA ASN A 1090 16.00 -8.00 -33.26
C ASN A 1090 16.16 -8.94 -32.06
N ILE A 1091 15.39 -8.75 -30.98
CA ILE A 1091 15.43 -9.60 -29.80
C ILE A 1091 14.29 -10.61 -29.88
N GLU A 1092 14.65 -11.88 -30.02
CA GLU A 1092 13.72 -13.01 -29.98
C GLU A 1092 12.88 -12.96 -28.69
N PRO A 1093 11.56 -13.25 -28.74
CA PRO A 1093 10.68 -13.17 -27.58
C PRO A 1093 11.16 -13.96 -26.37
N GLU A 1094 11.84 -15.10 -26.60
CA GLU A 1094 12.37 -15.98 -25.54
C GLU A 1094 13.57 -15.39 -24.80
N LEU A 1095 14.35 -14.53 -25.44
CA LEU A 1095 15.55 -13.88 -24.87
C LEU A 1095 15.23 -12.50 -24.27
N ARG A 1096 14.03 -11.98 -24.52
CA ARG A 1096 13.67 -10.60 -24.12
C ARG A 1096 13.76 -10.39 -22.61
N ASP A 1097 13.32 -11.37 -21.82
CA ASP A 1097 13.39 -11.30 -20.36
C ASP A 1097 14.85 -11.14 -19.88
N ASP A 1098 15.82 -11.85 -20.48
CA ASP A 1098 17.25 -11.72 -20.12
C ASP A 1098 17.79 -10.31 -20.41
N PHE A 1099 17.40 -9.71 -21.54
CA PHE A 1099 17.78 -8.32 -21.87
C PHE A 1099 17.17 -7.31 -20.91
N LEU A 1100 15.90 -7.49 -20.53
CA LEU A 1100 15.24 -6.63 -19.55
C LEU A 1100 15.91 -6.76 -18.19
N ASP A 1101 16.20 -7.98 -17.73
CA ASP A 1101 16.87 -8.25 -16.47
C ASP A 1101 18.27 -7.64 -16.42
N ASN A 1102 19.01 -7.61 -17.54
CA ASN A 1102 20.28 -6.89 -17.62
C ASN A 1102 20.12 -5.38 -17.40
N VAL A 1103 19.12 -4.75 -18.02
CA VAL A 1103 18.84 -3.31 -17.81
C VAL A 1103 18.43 -3.03 -16.37
N LEU A 1104 17.60 -3.90 -15.78
CA LEU A 1104 17.19 -3.81 -14.38
C LEU A 1104 18.37 -4.05 -13.42
N GLY A 1105 19.29 -4.95 -13.75
CA GLY A 1105 20.54 -5.18 -13.03
C GLY A 1105 21.46 -3.95 -13.03
N GLU A 1106 21.61 -3.28 -14.17
CA GLU A 1106 22.34 -2.00 -14.24
C GLU A 1106 21.70 -0.94 -13.34
N LEU A 1107 20.37 -0.82 -13.34
CA LEU A 1107 19.64 0.13 -12.48
C LEU A 1107 19.85 -0.19 -10.98
N ARG A 1108 19.88 -1.47 -10.62
CA ARG A 1108 20.09 -1.94 -9.24
C ARG A 1108 21.49 -1.60 -8.71
N ASN A 1109 22.50 -1.80 -9.53
CA ASN A 1109 23.89 -1.49 -9.18
C ASN A 1109 24.07 0.03 -8.95
N GLU A 1110 23.34 0.86 -9.70
CA GLU A 1110 23.34 2.31 -9.50
C GLU A 1110 22.64 2.73 -8.19
N GLU A 1111 21.58 2.03 -7.75
CA GLU A 1111 20.88 2.34 -6.50
C GLU A 1111 21.66 1.93 -5.24
N THR A 1112 22.36 0.79 -5.29
CA THR A 1112 23.07 0.22 -4.12
C THR A 1112 24.46 0.82 -3.89
N GLY A 1113 25.01 1.53 -4.89
CA GLY A 1113 26.44 1.81 -4.95
C GLY A 1113 27.24 0.50 -5.04
N ASN A 1114 28.53 0.56 -5.36
CA ASN A 1114 29.37 -0.66 -5.46
C ASN A 1114 29.49 -1.50 -4.16
N ASN A 1115 28.74 -1.17 -3.11
CA ASN A 1115 28.43 -2.11 -2.04
C ASN A 1115 27.37 -3.07 -2.56
N VAL A 1116 27.85 -4.11 -3.24
CA VAL A 1116 27.13 -5.38 -3.36
C VAL A 1116 26.87 -5.83 -1.93
N ILE A 1117 25.74 -5.44 -1.36
CA ILE A 1117 25.05 -6.35 -0.47
C ILE A 1117 24.80 -7.51 -1.40
N GLU A 1118 25.57 -8.59 -1.21
CA GLU A 1118 25.15 -9.90 -1.67
C GLU A 1118 23.73 -10.01 -1.13
N SER A 1119 22.74 -9.72 -1.97
CA SER A 1119 21.45 -10.37 -1.85
C SER A 1119 21.87 -11.81 -1.74
N GLU A 1120 21.78 -12.38 -0.52
CA GLU A 1120 22.04 -13.79 -0.29
C GLU A 1120 21.30 -14.47 -1.42
N VAL A 1121 22.06 -14.85 -2.46
CA VAL A 1121 21.61 -15.84 -3.40
C VAL A 1121 21.63 -17.02 -2.48
N VAL A 1122 20.50 -17.25 -1.82
CA VAL A 1122 20.26 -18.45 -1.05
C VAL A 1122 20.58 -19.52 -2.08
N GLU A 1123 21.76 -20.12 -1.94
CA GLU A 1123 22.16 -21.26 -2.76
C GLU A 1123 21.01 -22.25 -2.57
N VAL A 1124 20.18 -22.37 -3.60
CA VAL A 1124 18.96 -23.14 -3.56
C VAL A 1124 19.38 -24.60 -3.59
N LYS A 1125 19.78 -25.12 -2.43
CA LYS A 1125 19.98 -26.55 -2.24
C LYS A 1125 18.59 -27.17 -2.07
N THR A 1126 18.15 -27.87 -3.12
CA THR A 1126 17.06 -28.84 -3.04
C THR A 1126 17.44 -29.88 -1.99
N THR A 1127 16.62 -30.09 -0.97
CA THR A 1127 16.88 -31.12 0.06
C THR A 1127 16.18 -32.43 -0.17
N ASN A 1128 15.29 -32.48 -1.16
CA ASN A 1128 14.82 -33.74 -1.72
C ASN A 1128 14.98 -33.75 -3.26
N PRO A 1129 16.21 -33.60 -3.77
CA PRO A 1129 16.47 -33.62 -5.21
C PRO A 1129 16.02 -34.94 -5.83
N GLU A 1130 16.00 -36.03 -5.06
CA GLU A 1130 15.49 -37.33 -5.47
C GLU A 1130 13.99 -37.31 -5.75
N PHE A 1131 13.18 -36.69 -4.88
CA PHE A 1131 11.72 -36.58 -5.10
C PHE A 1131 11.40 -35.69 -6.31
N GLN A 1132 12.04 -34.53 -6.43
CA GLN A 1132 11.86 -33.66 -7.60
C GLN A 1132 12.31 -34.36 -8.90
N ALA A 1133 13.43 -35.08 -8.88
CA ALA A 1133 13.91 -35.85 -10.01
C ALA A 1133 12.93 -36.96 -10.40
N GLU A 1134 12.35 -37.68 -9.43
CA GLU A 1134 11.34 -38.70 -9.68
C GLU A 1134 10.10 -38.10 -10.38
N VAL A 1135 9.60 -36.96 -9.89
CA VAL A 1135 8.48 -36.26 -10.50
C VAL A 1135 8.81 -35.81 -11.93
N LEU A 1136 10.02 -35.27 -12.16
CA LEU A 1136 10.47 -34.83 -13.49
C LEU A 1136 10.51 -35.98 -14.49
N VAL A 1137 11.07 -37.13 -14.10
CA VAL A 1137 11.12 -38.32 -14.95
C VAL A 1137 9.71 -38.80 -15.29
N ALA A 1138 8.82 -38.84 -14.30
CA ALA A 1138 7.44 -39.27 -14.51
C ALA A 1138 6.65 -38.31 -15.42
N LEU A 1139 6.88 -37.00 -15.31
CA LEU A 1139 6.25 -35.99 -16.18
C LEU A 1139 6.79 -36.05 -17.62
N ASP A 1140 8.09 -36.27 -17.80
CA ASP A 1140 8.66 -36.46 -19.14
C ASP A 1140 8.08 -37.71 -19.81
N GLN A 1141 8.03 -38.84 -19.09
CA GLN A 1141 7.36 -40.06 -19.56
C GLN A 1141 5.90 -39.79 -19.96
N LEU A 1142 5.13 -39.11 -19.10
CA LEU A 1142 3.74 -38.74 -19.37
C LEU A 1142 3.59 -37.91 -20.65
N ILE A 1143 4.48 -36.94 -20.89
CA ILE A 1143 4.48 -36.08 -22.10
C ILE A 1143 4.80 -36.89 -23.35
N GLN A 1144 5.77 -37.81 -23.28
CA GLN A 1144 6.16 -38.63 -24.43
C GLN A 1144 5.07 -39.67 -24.77
N GLU A 1145 4.55 -40.38 -23.77
CA GLU A 1145 3.54 -41.44 -23.95
C GLU A 1145 2.23 -40.91 -24.56
N ASN A 1146 1.82 -39.69 -24.17
CA ASN A 1146 0.62 -39.04 -24.73
C ASN A 1146 0.90 -38.25 -26.02
N GLY A 1147 2.13 -38.28 -26.55
CA GLY A 1147 2.49 -37.62 -27.82
C GLY A 1147 2.55 -36.08 -27.75
N TYR A 1148 2.65 -35.49 -26.55
CA TYR A 1148 2.62 -34.04 -26.38
C TYR A 1148 3.97 -33.33 -26.56
N GLY A 1149 5.07 -34.06 -26.73
CA GLY A 1149 6.44 -33.49 -26.77
C GLY A 1149 6.68 -32.42 -27.85
N LYS A 1150 5.83 -32.33 -28.88
CA LYS A 1150 5.88 -31.24 -29.88
C LYS A 1150 5.24 -29.93 -29.41
N ARG A 1151 4.27 -29.99 -28.50
CA ARG A 1151 3.49 -28.84 -28.01
C ARG A 1151 4.01 -28.33 -26.66
N PHE A 1152 4.23 -29.24 -25.72
CA PHE A 1152 4.62 -28.88 -24.36
C PHE A 1152 6.12 -29.07 -24.11
N GLN A 1153 6.68 -28.20 -23.27
CA GLN A 1153 8.06 -28.27 -22.80
C GLN A 1153 8.10 -28.10 -21.28
N ILE A 1154 8.85 -28.98 -20.61
CA ILE A 1154 9.14 -28.85 -19.19
C ILE A 1154 10.24 -27.80 -19.01
N LYS A 1155 9.98 -26.81 -18.15
CA LYS A 1155 10.98 -25.89 -17.62
C LYS A 1155 11.06 -26.08 -16.09
N GLN A 1156 12.26 -26.05 -15.55
CA GLN A 1156 12.51 -26.21 -14.12
C GLN A 1156 12.86 -24.86 -13.49
N GLN A 1157 12.62 -24.72 -12.18
CA GLN A 1157 13.06 -23.58 -11.39
C GLN A 1157 12.65 -22.23 -12.03
N ILE A 1158 11.37 -22.13 -12.39
CA ILE A 1158 10.85 -20.95 -13.08
C ILE A 1158 10.79 -19.82 -12.07
N LYS A 1159 11.62 -18.81 -12.31
CA LYS A 1159 11.65 -17.62 -11.48
C LYS A 1159 10.35 -16.83 -11.61
N VAL A 1160 9.66 -16.70 -10.48
CA VAL A 1160 8.45 -15.91 -10.31
C VAL A 1160 8.70 -14.90 -9.19
N ASP A 1161 9.05 -13.67 -9.59
CA ASP A 1161 9.48 -12.61 -8.68
C ASP A 1161 10.64 -13.09 -7.78
N ASN A 1162 10.38 -13.28 -6.48
CA ASN A 1162 11.35 -13.66 -5.45
C ASN A 1162 11.31 -15.14 -5.05
N TYR A 1163 10.57 -15.98 -5.76
CA TYR A 1163 10.52 -17.42 -5.53
C TYR A 1163 10.55 -18.19 -6.84
N LEU A 1164 10.68 -19.51 -6.74
CA LEU A 1164 10.75 -20.42 -7.86
C LEU A 1164 9.50 -21.29 -7.87
N ILE A 1165 8.91 -21.49 -9.05
CA ILE A 1165 8.01 -22.61 -9.29
C ILE A 1165 8.90 -23.79 -9.72
N ASP A 1166 8.79 -24.91 -9.00
CA ASP A 1166 9.69 -26.06 -9.16
C ASP A 1166 9.73 -26.57 -10.61
N ILE A 1167 8.55 -26.73 -11.21
CA ILE A 1167 8.38 -27.24 -12.57
C ILE A 1167 7.26 -26.45 -13.25
N GLY A 1168 7.41 -26.08 -14.52
CA GLY A 1168 6.29 -25.58 -15.31
C GLY A 1168 6.24 -26.16 -16.70
N ILE A 1169 5.02 -26.38 -17.16
CA ILE A 1169 4.68 -26.93 -18.47
C ILE A 1169 4.39 -25.74 -19.38
N TYR A 1170 5.30 -25.48 -20.31
CA TYR A 1170 5.22 -24.39 -21.27
C TYR A 1170 4.57 -24.87 -22.57
N ASP A 1171 3.51 -24.18 -23.02
CA ASP A 1171 2.89 -24.43 -24.33
C ASP A 1171 3.56 -23.54 -25.39
N LYS A 1172 4.31 -24.17 -26.30
CA LYS A 1172 5.03 -23.48 -27.39
C LYS A 1172 4.09 -22.76 -28.36
N LYS A 1173 2.85 -23.24 -28.51
CA LYS A 1173 1.87 -22.65 -29.44
C LYS A 1173 1.25 -21.38 -28.85
N GLU A 1174 0.88 -21.43 -27.57
CA GLU A 1174 0.25 -20.30 -26.90
C GLU A 1174 1.25 -19.33 -26.26
N GLN A 1175 2.53 -19.71 -26.23
CA GLN A 1175 3.64 -18.95 -25.64
C GLN A 1175 3.39 -18.57 -24.17
N LYS A 1176 2.83 -19.49 -23.39
CA LYS A 1176 2.53 -19.31 -21.97
C LYS A 1176 2.73 -20.61 -21.20
N PHE A 1177 2.87 -20.51 -19.89
CA PHE A 1177 2.78 -21.68 -19.03
C PHE A 1177 1.32 -22.13 -18.92
N VAL A 1178 1.05 -23.40 -19.18
CA VAL A 1178 -0.29 -23.98 -18.98
C VAL A 1178 -0.45 -24.54 -17.58
N LEU A 1179 0.65 -24.96 -16.94
CA LEU A 1179 0.63 -25.48 -15.59
C LEU A 1179 1.96 -25.19 -14.89
N GLY A 1180 1.90 -24.59 -13.70
CA GLY A 1180 3.00 -24.58 -12.73
C GLY A 1180 2.77 -25.70 -11.71
N ILE A 1181 3.83 -26.44 -11.39
CA ILE A 1181 3.81 -27.55 -10.45
C ILE A 1181 4.73 -27.18 -9.29
N GLU A 1182 4.17 -27.21 -8.08
CA GLU A 1182 4.90 -27.02 -6.83
C GLU A 1182 4.98 -28.35 -6.07
N ILE A 1183 6.16 -28.67 -5.57
CA ILE A 1183 6.50 -29.93 -4.91
C ILE A 1183 6.90 -29.62 -3.46
N ASP A 1184 6.54 -30.49 -2.52
CA ASP A 1184 6.99 -30.34 -1.13
C ASP A 1184 8.54 -30.51 -1.05
N GLY A 1185 9.29 -29.45 -0.72
CA GLY A 1185 10.75 -29.44 -0.51
C GLY A 1185 11.25 -28.28 0.39
N GLU A 1186 12.52 -28.30 0.87
CA GLU A 1186 13.05 -27.28 1.83
C GLU A 1186 13.14 -25.84 1.31
N HIS A 1187 12.80 -25.57 0.04
CA HIS A 1187 12.58 -24.21 -0.46
C HIS A 1187 11.61 -23.41 0.42
N TYR A 1188 10.84 -24.13 1.26
CA TYR A 1188 9.77 -23.64 2.10
C TYR A 1188 10.00 -23.76 3.63
N ASN A 1189 11.23 -23.97 4.11
CA ASN A 1189 11.47 -24.51 5.47
C ASN A 1189 12.10 -23.53 6.49
N LYS A 1190 11.70 -22.26 6.52
CA LYS A 1190 12.15 -21.37 7.64
C LYS A 1190 11.04 -20.75 8.49
N ILE A 1191 9.78 -20.77 8.06
CA ILE A 1191 8.68 -20.15 8.83
C ILE A 1191 7.41 -21.02 8.73
N LEU A 1192 6.87 -21.46 9.87
CA LEU A 1192 5.61 -22.22 9.98
C LEU A 1192 4.41 -21.54 9.28
N ALA A 1193 4.45 -20.21 9.11
CA ALA A 1193 3.46 -19.42 8.36
C ALA A 1193 3.51 -19.60 6.82
N GLN A 1194 4.43 -20.40 6.29
CA GLN A 1194 4.66 -20.45 4.84
C GLN A 1194 3.57 -21.15 4.02
N LYS A 1195 2.82 -22.13 4.55
CA LYS A 1195 1.70 -22.72 3.76
C LYS A 1195 0.46 -21.83 3.74
N GLU A 1196 0.21 -21.04 4.79
CA GLU A 1196 -0.76 -19.94 4.76
C GLU A 1196 -0.37 -18.92 3.69
N TYR A 1197 0.90 -18.54 3.71
CA TYR A 1197 1.48 -17.70 2.66
C TYR A 1197 1.36 -18.35 1.26
N ASP A 1198 1.54 -19.67 1.14
CA ASP A 1198 1.38 -20.42 -0.11
C ASP A 1198 -0.07 -20.39 -0.64
N PHE A 1199 -1.07 -20.41 0.25
CA PHE A 1199 -2.47 -20.18 -0.13
C PHE A 1199 -2.65 -18.81 -0.77
N TYR A 1200 -2.21 -17.74 -0.09
CA TYR A 1200 -2.32 -16.37 -0.60
C TYR A 1200 -1.52 -16.16 -1.89
N ARG A 1201 -0.33 -16.76 -1.98
CA ARG A 1201 0.54 -16.71 -3.15
C ARG A 1201 -0.10 -17.43 -4.33
N GLN A 1202 -0.63 -18.63 -4.13
CA GLN A 1202 -1.35 -19.36 -5.16
C GLN A 1202 -2.59 -18.57 -5.62
N LYS A 1203 -3.38 -18.03 -4.69
CA LYS A 1203 -4.52 -17.17 -5.00
C LYS A 1203 -4.10 -15.97 -5.87
N TYR A 1204 -3.00 -15.31 -5.51
CA TYR A 1204 -2.43 -14.23 -6.31
C TYR A 1204 -2.04 -14.69 -7.71
N LEU A 1205 -1.32 -15.81 -7.84
CA LEU A 1205 -0.92 -16.38 -9.13
C LEU A 1205 -2.10 -16.76 -10.01
N GLU A 1206 -3.16 -17.36 -9.44
CA GLU A 1206 -4.38 -17.73 -10.16
C GLU A 1206 -5.09 -16.51 -10.77
N VAL A 1207 -5.17 -15.40 -10.03
CA VAL A 1207 -5.68 -14.11 -10.55
C VAL A 1207 -4.81 -13.58 -11.70
N ARG A 1208 -3.55 -14.02 -11.79
CA ARG A 1208 -2.56 -13.65 -12.80
C ARG A 1208 -2.42 -14.69 -13.92
N ASN A 1209 -3.44 -15.52 -14.12
CA ASN A 1209 -3.53 -16.55 -15.17
C ASN A 1209 -2.51 -17.69 -15.03
N TRP A 1210 -1.94 -17.90 -13.85
CA TRP A 1210 -1.25 -19.16 -13.55
C TRP A 1210 -2.27 -20.21 -13.17
N GLU A 1211 -2.09 -21.42 -13.70
CA GLU A 1211 -2.71 -22.60 -13.12
C GLU A 1211 -1.65 -23.34 -12.32
N ILE A 1212 -1.89 -23.54 -11.02
CA ILE A 1212 -0.94 -24.21 -10.13
C ILE A 1212 -1.47 -25.58 -9.73
N TYR A 1213 -0.61 -26.59 -9.71
CA TYR A 1213 -0.87 -27.91 -9.15
C TYR A 1213 0.18 -28.25 -8.10
N ARG A 1214 -0.26 -28.62 -6.90
CA ARG A 1214 0.64 -29.04 -5.83
C ARG A 1214 0.76 -30.56 -5.84
N ILE A 1215 1.99 -31.05 -5.68
CA ILE A 1215 2.29 -32.47 -5.49
C ILE A 1215 2.86 -32.66 -4.08
N PRO A 1216 2.00 -32.94 -3.08
CA PRO A 1216 2.46 -33.25 -1.74
C PRO A 1216 3.22 -34.58 -1.73
N LEU A 1217 4.28 -34.68 -0.92
CA LEU A 1217 5.11 -35.89 -0.83
C LEU A 1217 4.27 -37.12 -0.46
N LEU A 1218 3.44 -37.04 0.58
CA LEU A 1218 2.61 -38.18 1.00
C LEU A 1218 1.56 -38.55 -0.06
N LYS A 1219 1.01 -37.58 -0.80
CA LYS A 1219 0.06 -37.83 -1.89
C LYS A 1219 0.73 -38.57 -3.05
N TRP A 1220 1.97 -38.17 -3.39
CA TRP A 1220 2.75 -38.85 -4.43
C TRP A 1220 3.01 -40.30 -4.06
N GLU A 1221 3.49 -40.54 -2.84
CA GLU A 1221 3.80 -41.89 -2.36
C GLU A 1221 2.56 -42.79 -2.28
N VAL A 1222 1.39 -42.24 -1.94
CA VAL A 1222 0.14 -43.01 -1.83
C VAL A 1222 -0.54 -43.21 -3.18
N ASN A 1223 -0.53 -42.22 -4.08
CA ASN A 1223 -1.38 -42.23 -5.27
C ASN A 1223 -0.75 -41.56 -6.51
N ARG A 1224 0.47 -41.97 -6.86
CA ARG A 1224 1.23 -41.48 -8.02
C ARG A 1224 0.44 -41.48 -9.33
N GLU A 1225 -0.25 -42.58 -9.66
CA GLU A 1225 -1.00 -42.67 -10.92
C GLU A 1225 -2.15 -41.67 -11.02
N LYS A 1226 -2.84 -41.38 -9.91
CA LYS A 1226 -3.90 -40.38 -9.89
C LYS A 1226 -3.34 -38.98 -10.09
N VAL A 1227 -2.20 -38.66 -9.45
CA VAL A 1227 -1.51 -37.37 -9.64
C VAL A 1227 -1.16 -37.16 -11.12
N LEU A 1228 -0.57 -38.16 -11.77
CA LEU A 1228 -0.20 -38.07 -13.19
C LEU A 1228 -1.44 -37.91 -14.10
N ARG A 1229 -2.52 -38.63 -13.81
CA ARG A 1229 -3.80 -38.49 -14.53
C ARG A 1229 -4.41 -37.09 -14.38
N ASP A 1230 -4.41 -36.53 -13.18
CA ASP A 1230 -4.92 -35.18 -12.93
C ASP A 1230 -4.12 -34.12 -13.70
N ILE A 1231 -2.79 -34.26 -13.74
CA ILE A 1231 -1.89 -33.36 -14.48
C ILE A 1231 -2.15 -33.46 -15.98
N ALA A 1232 -2.29 -34.67 -16.53
CA ALA A 1232 -2.63 -34.88 -17.94
C ALA A 1232 -3.96 -34.20 -18.31
N LEU A 1233 -5.00 -34.37 -17.50
CA LEU A 1233 -6.30 -33.74 -17.72
C LEU A 1233 -6.22 -32.20 -17.73
N LYS A 1234 -5.41 -31.61 -16.85
CA LYS A 1234 -5.19 -30.16 -16.82
C LYS A 1234 -4.46 -29.67 -18.07
N MET A 1235 -3.51 -30.44 -18.58
CA MET A 1235 -2.83 -30.12 -19.84
C MET A 1235 -3.78 -30.20 -21.05
N GLU A 1236 -4.71 -31.15 -21.07
CA GLU A 1236 -5.71 -31.33 -22.14
C GLU A 1236 -6.87 -30.33 -22.07
N GLY A 1237 -7.27 -29.92 -20.86
CA GLY A 1237 -8.36 -28.98 -20.62
C GLY A 1237 -8.14 -27.57 -21.21
N VAL A 1238 -6.92 -27.27 -21.65
CA VAL A 1238 -6.56 -26.07 -22.41
C VAL A 1238 -7.03 -26.23 -23.87
N LYS A 1239 -8.35 -26.12 -24.07
CA LYS A 1239 -9.00 -26.05 -25.39
C LYS A 1239 -8.78 -24.71 -26.08
#